data_AF-A0A819PN06-F1
#
_entry.id   AF-A0A819PN06-F1
#
_cell.length_a   1.000
_cell.length_b   1.000
_cell.length_c   1.000
_cell.angle_alpha   90.00
_cell.angle_beta   90.00
_cell.angle_gamma   90.00
#
_symmetry.space_group_name_H-M   'P 1'
#
loop_
_entity.id
_entity.type
_entity.pdbx_description
1 polymer ?
#
loop_
_entity_poly.entity_id
_entity_poly.type
_entity_poly.pdbx_seq_one_letter_code
_entity_poly.pdbx_strand_id
1 'polypeptide(L)'
;DNIELFRQNYQYQQAIQWYTNESFLYRLLNRALHIIDFEILYSIRFFLIDLYFEIENKYKNIKNQEYLIVYHAQIMSIEEIEKLKKYIGCLISINHFLSTSRNKNLLLSIFQQNFSTYINVLFEIHVNLSNETIILTDISSFNSIYQEKEILFNINSLLKIDSIEYDSINNLWNIKLIANHDETKHINEYLKWIQNETDYHSTMIYFGHLLWNNLGQMTQAKNYFHILLKSLSNNHIDIPKIYIELGHINNEIGEYNSALHNYQCALNIYQKQIPKDNICIISSLNYIGIIYKHMSKIDRAIDYYRQSLDIYETTCSQDQNHIHRSNIMINMGLAYRDKKDFNTALNYLTQAYNIRCDILPNDDLLIANLLIDIGNIYHDKHDLNQVLNYYQQALSIQELVYPNDHLNKAKLIRNIGIIYSDKQDWQNALNYLNRTLKMYQCLLSMNINHPDIAICYGDIGNIYEKMNNLDLALNYYDKQFQIEEQCLSFNHSNLIIHFDKIINILKKKNQIEKAINLCQEKLLILKNIFGIEYEYHTRIVRILILIATLYEDKNPRESHQYYQHILEIFEHNKNEDIFQICLSTMINFYWKCRMFDRALICQMKLLNLRRSILSSNHHDIAYSLRDLARLYRVMNKSNEALQYFNQSLRILQTKYGSEHIDVKNIQKEIIDLKDIIKSLSANADDDYNNRRSSNAHKEFFIMPQNDSNSQSSTSIYGIKNKSSTSDSTSVVCVII
;
A
#
# COMPACT_ATOMS: atom_id res chain seq x y z
N ASP A 1 2.22 -39.75 -24.75
CA ASP A 1 1.74 -41.09 -24.35
C ASP A 1 1.66 -41.24 -22.84
N ASN A 2 2.77 -41.20 -22.08
CA ASN A 2 2.73 -41.43 -20.61
C ASN A 2 1.93 -40.39 -19.81
N ILE A 3 1.80 -39.15 -20.28
CA ILE A 3 0.96 -38.10 -19.65
C ILE A 3 -0.54 -38.42 -19.81
N GLU A 4 -0.97 -38.90 -20.98
CA GLU A 4 -2.36 -39.30 -21.19
C GLU A 4 -2.69 -40.59 -20.44
N LEU A 5 -1.75 -41.54 -20.38
CA LEU A 5 -1.87 -42.75 -19.57
C LEU A 5 -2.02 -42.41 -18.08
N PHE A 6 -1.20 -41.49 -17.57
CA PHE A 6 -1.31 -40.97 -16.20
C PHE A 6 -2.68 -40.33 -15.97
N ARG A 7 -3.13 -39.47 -16.88
CA ARG A 7 -4.44 -38.81 -16.77
C ARG A 7 -5.62 -39.80 -16.70
N GLN A 8 -5.53 -40.93 -17.40
CA GLN A 8 -6.61 -41.92 -17.45
C GLN A 8 -6.57 -42.93 -16.30
N ASN A 9 -5.38 -43.31 -15.84
CA ASN A 9 -5.20 -44.47 -14.96
C ASN A 9 -4.69 -44.13 -13.56
N TYR A 10 -4.33 -42.87 -13.27
CA TYR A 10 -3.81 -42.48 -11.97
C TYR A 10 -4.84 -42.65 -10.83
N GLN A 11 -4.38 -43.22 -9.72
CA GLN A 11 -5.11 -43.33 -8.46
C GLN A 11 -4.20 -42.88 -7.31
N TYR A 12 -4.77 -42.20 -6.30
CA TYR A 12 -4.02 -41.62 -5.18
C TYR A 12 -3.20 -42.64 -4.37
N GLN A 13 -3.60 -43.92 -4.38
CA GLN A 13 -2.92 -45.02 -3.68
C GLN A 13 -1.70 -45.58 -4.44
N GLN A 14 -1.44 -45.09 -5.65
CA GLN A 14 -0.37 -45.53 -6.55
C GLN A 14 0.68 -44.44 -6.78
N ALA A 15 0.69 -43.38 -5.97
CA ALA A 15 1.59 -42.24 -6.12
C ALA A 15 3.07 -42.65 -6.09
N ILE A 16 3.48 -43.52 -5.16
CA ILE A 16 4.85 -44.07 -5.11
C ILE A 16 5.16 -44.85 -6.40
N GLN A 17 4.24 -45.68 -6.87
CA GLN A 17 4.43 -46.48 -8.09
C GLN A 17 4.63 -45.59 -9.33
N TRP A 18 3.85 -44.52 -9.45
CA TRP A 18 3.98 -43.53 -10.52
C TRP A 18 5.23 -42.67 -10.35
N TYR A 19 5.67 -42.41 -9.12
CA TYR A 19 6.91 -41.69 -8.84
C TYR A 19 8.15 -42.52 -9.25
N THR A 20 8.15 -43.83 -8.99
CA THR A 20 9.30 -44.71 -9.27
C THR A 20 9.33 -45.24 -10.70
N ASN A 21 8.20 -45.68 -11.26
CA ASN A 21 8.19 -46.31 -12.58
C ASN A 21 8.22 -45.32 -13.74
N GLU A 22 7.66 -44.12 -13.55
CA GLU A 22 7.55 -43.14 -14.62
C GLU A 22 8.58 -42.04 -14.48
N SER A 23 9.62 -42.13 -15.31
CA SER A 23 10.76 -41.21 -15.31
C SER A 23 10.36 -39.73 -15.50
N PHE A 24 9.18 -39.44 -16.05
CA PHE A 24 8.73 -38.06 -16.25
C PHE A 24 8.29 -37.40 -14.94
N LEU A 25 7.53 -38.08 -14.07
CA LEU A 25 7.05 -37.51 -12.80
C LEU A 25 8.21 -37.30 -11.82
N TYR A 26 9.11 -38.29 -11.70
CA TYR A 26 10.32 -38.16 -10.91
C TYR A 26 11.14 -36.92 -11.32
N ARG A 27 11.45 -36.79 -12.61
CA ARG A 27 12.25 -35.67 -13.14
C ARG A 27 11.52 -34.33 -13.01
N LEU A 28 10.24 -34.31 -13.32
CA LEU A 28 9.41 -33.10 -13.27
C LEU A 28 9.29 -32.59 -11.83
N LEU A 29 8.96 -33.47 -10.88
CA LEU A 29 8.77 -33.12 -9.47
C LEU A 29 10.09 -32.69 -8.83
N ASN A 30 11.17 -33.47 -8.96
CA ASN A 30 12.45 -33.13 -8.33
C ASN A 30 13.10 -31.89 -8.94
N ARG A 31 12.99 -31.69 -10.26
CA ARG A 31 13.45 -30.45 -10.90
C ARG A 31 12.64 -29.25 -10.41
N ALA A 32 11.31 -29.40 -10.33
CA ALA A 32 10.45 -28.33 -9.88
C ALA A 32 10.66 -27.98 -8.40
N LEU A 33 10.93 -28.98 -7.55
CA LEU A 33 11.31 -28.76 -6.16
C LEU A 33 12.69 -28.10 -6.02
N HIS A 34 13.68 -28.54 -6.82
CA HIS A 34 15.04 -28.02 -6.77
C HIS A 34 15.16 -26.57 -7.26
N ILE A 35 14.45 -26.20 -8.33
CA ILE A 35 14.48 -24.85 -8.91
C ILE A 35 13.35 -23.98 -8.30
N ILE A 36 12.47 -24.58 -7.50
CA ILE A 36 11.25 -23.95 -6.99
C ILE A 36 10.41 -23.43 -8.17
N ASP A 37 10.23 -24.29 -9.18
CA ASP A 37 9.41 -24.02 -10.37
C ASP A 37 7.92 -24.13 -10.00
N PHE A 38 7.36 -23.00 -9.58
CA PHE A 38 6.02 -22.90 -9.03
C PHE A 38 4.93 -23.35 -10.00
N GLU A 39 5.06 -23.08 -11.31
CA GLU A 39 4.04 -23.47 -12.29
C GLU A 39 3.95 -25.00 -12.42
N ILE A 40 5.11 -25.66 -12.40
CA ILE A 40 5.17 -27.11 -12.46
C ILE A 40 4.68 -27.71 -11.14
N LEU A 41 5.19 -27.26 -9.99
CA LEU A 41 4.73 -27.71 -8.67
C LEU A 41 3.22 -27.55 -8.50
N TYR A 42 2.67 -26.44 -9.01
CA TYR A 42 1.23 -26.17 -9.04
C TYR A 42 0.46 -27.20 -9.87
N SER A 43 0.95 -27.50 -11.08
CA SER A 43 0.29 -28.43 -12.00
C SER A 43 0.24 -29.87 -11.47
N ILE A 44 1.25 -30.27 -10.68
CA ILE A 44 1.38 -31.63 -10.13
C ILE A 44 1.11 -31.72 -8.62
N ARG A 45 0.58 -30.68 -7.98
CA ARG A 45 0.42 -30.63 -6.51
C ARG A 45 -0.39 -31.77 -5.92
N PHE A 46 -1.43 -32.24 -6.63
CA PHE A 46 -2.24 -33.38 -6.18
C PHE A 46 -1.38 -34.63 -6.04
N PHE A 47 -0.48 -34.86 -7.01
CA PHE A 47 0.46 -35.96 -7.00
C PHE A 47 1.49 -35.84 -5.88
N LEU A 48 1.97 -34.61 -5.58
CA LEU A 48 2.88 -34.36 -4.46
C LEU A 48 2.23 -34.70 -3.11
N ILE A 49 0.96 -34.33 -2.92
CA ILE A 49 0.17 -34.62 -1.71
C ILE A 49 -0.07 -36.14 -1.58
N ASP A 50 -0.51 -36.78 -2.66
CA ASP A 50 -0.78 -38.22 -2.68
C ASP A 50 0.50 -39.02 -2.39
N LEU A 51 1.64 -38.59 -2.94
CA LEU A 51 2.96 -39.18 -2.69
C LEU A 51 3.37 -39.02 -1.22
N TYR A 52 3.19 -37.84 -0.64
CA TYR A 52 3.45 -37.59 0.78
C TYR A 52 2.65 -38.54 1.68
N PHE A 53 1.33 -38.62 1.48
CA PHE A 53 0.46 -39.46 2.30
C PHE A 53 0.72 -40.95 2.11
N GLU A 54 1.05 -41.39 0.91
CA GLU A 54 1.38 -42.80 0.67
C GLU A 54 2.69 -43.21 1.38
N ILE A 55 3.70 -42.34 1.39
CA ILE A 55 4.96 -42.54 2.14
C ILE A 55 4.67 -42.58 3.65
N GLU A 56 3.86 -41.67 4.17
CA GLU A 56 3.52 -41.65 5.59
C GLU A 56 2.73 -42.91 6.04
N ASN A 57 1.78 -43.35 5.21
CA ASN A 57 1.00 -44.55 5.50
C ASN A 57 1.87 -45.82 5.52
N LYS A 58 2.84 -45.93 4.61
CA LYS A 58 3.75 -47.09 4.54
C LYS A 58 4.88 -47.04 5.57
N TYR A 59 5.29 -45.86 6.04
CA TYR A 59 6.26 -45.69 7.14
C TYR A 59 5.85 -46.47 8.40
N LYS A 60 4.54 -46.54 8.71
CA LYS A 60 4.01 -47.31 9.86
C LYS A 60 4.41 -48.79 9.85
N ASN A 61 4.75 -49.36 8.69
CA ASN A 61 5.12 -50.78 8.54
C ASN A 61 6.62 -51.06 8.76
N ILE A 62 7.48 -50.04 8.87
CA ILE A 62 8.95 -50.17 8.95
C ILE A 62 9.48 -50.00 10.39
N LYS A 63 8.61 -49.69 11.37
CA LYS A 63 8.94 -49.44 12.79
C LYS A 63 9.68 -50.57 13.55
N ASN A 64 9.96 -51.73 12.93
CA ASN A 64 10.58 -52.89 13.59
C ASN A 64 12.11 -52.88 13.62
N GLN A 65 12.79 -51.84 13.11
CA GLN A 65 14.25 -51.69 13.17
C GLN A 65 14.62 -50.49 14.04
N GLU A 66 15.65 -50.60 14.90
CA GLU A 66 16.10 -49.48 15.74
C GLU A 66 16.98 -48.48 14.96
N TYR A 67 17.77 -48.97 14.01
CA TYR A 67 18.74 -48.16 13.27
C TYR A 67 18.85 -48.58 11.82
N LEU A 68 19.03 -47.60 10.93
CA LEU A 68 19.14 -47.80 9.48
C LEU A 68 20.26 -46.92 8.91
N ILE A 69 21.15 -47.52 8.11
CA ILE A 69 22.15 -46.79 7.33
C ILE A 69 21.76 -46.87 5.86
N VAL A 70 21.75 -45.71 5.19
CA VAL A 70 21.44 -45.58 3.76
C VAL A 70 22.46 -44.68 3.08
N TYR A 71 22.64 -44.90 1.79
CA TYR A 71 23.67 -44.26 1.00
C TYR A 71 23.07 -43.49 -0.18
N HIS A 72 23.63 -42.33 -0.50
CA HIS A 72 23.29 -41.55 -1.69
C HIS A 72 24.58 -41.14 -2.42
N ALA A 73 24.62 -41.32 -3.73
CA ALA A 73 25.78 -40.99 -4.56
C ALA A 73 25.48 -39.75 -5.40
N GLN A 74 26.38 -38.77 -5.37
CA GLN A 74 26.25 -37.52 -6.13
C GLN A 74 27.60 -37.05 -6.65
N ILE A 75 27.59 -36.36 -7.78
CA ILE A 75 28.76 -35.67 -8.33
C ILE A 75 28.66 -34.19 -7.95
N MET A 76 29.72 -33.61 -7.40
CA MET A 76 29.73 -32.24 -6.86
C MET A 76 31.03 -31.51 -7.22
N SER A 77 31.00 -30.18 -7.28
CA SER A 77 32.20 -29.36 -7.47
C SER A 77 33.04 -29.24 -6.19
N ILE A 78 34.34 -28.95 -6.33
CA ILE A 78 35.25 -28.72 -5.19
C ILE A 78 34.77 -27.53 -4.33
N GLU A 79 34.26 -26.47 -4.97
CA GLU A 79 33.78 -25.27 -4.26
C GLU A 79 32.59 -25.56 -3.35
N GLU A 80 31.67 -26.44 -3.76
CA GLU A 80 30.52 -26.84 -2.96
C GLU A 80 30.93 -27.68 -1.75
N ILE A 81 31.91 -28.58 -1.91
CA ILE A 81 32.48 -29.34 -0.78
C ILE A 81 33.13 -28.40 0.23
N GLU A 82 33.89 -27.40 -0.23
CA GLU A 82 34.50 -26.40 0.65
C GLU A 82 33.46 -25.52 1.36
N LYS A 83 32.30 -25.26 0.73
CA LYS A 83 31.17 -24.62 1.40
C LYS A 83 30.57 -25.54 2.47
N LEU A 84 30.35 -26.82 2.17
CA LEU A 84 29.78 -27.79 3.11
C LEU A 84 30.65 -27.98 4.35
N LYS A 85 31.99 -27.94 4.21
CA LYS A 85 32.91 -27.99 5.36
C LYS A 85 32.68 -26.88 6.39
N LYS A 86 32.17 -25.72 5.98
CA LYS A 86 31.84 -24.60 6.90
C LYS A 86 30.58 -24.86 7.73
N TYR A 87 29.76 -25.84 7.33
CA TYR A 87 28.48 -26.19 7.94
C TYR A 87 28.53 -27.55 8.66
N ILE A 88 29.73 -28.07 8.96
CA ILE A 88 29.88 -29.23 9.85
C ILE A 88 29.25 -28.87 11.20
N GLY A 89 28.33 -29.71 11.67
CA GLY A 89 27.54 -29.45 12.86
C GLY A 89 26.24 -28.66 12.65
N CYS A 90 25.96 -28.17 11.44
CA CYS A 90 24.71 -27.47 11.12
C CYS A 90 23.65 -28.42 10.54
N LEU A 91 22.38 -28.02 10.65
CA LEU A 91 21.24 -28.70 10.03
C LEU A 91 21.11 -28.32 8.55
N ILE A 92 20.75 -29.31 7.74
CA ILE A 92 20.43 -29.22 6.33
C ILE A 92 19.00 -29.73 6.13
N SER A 93 18.18 -28.91 5.50
CA SER A 93 16.88 -29.34 4.96
C SER A 93 17.06 -29.79 3.53
N ILE A 94 16.47 -30.94 3.19
CA ILE A 94 16.39 -31.39 1.80
C ILE A 94 15.00 -31.05 1.29
N ASN A 95 14.92 -30.09 0.37
CA ASN A 95 13.65 -29.60 -0.17
C ASN A 95 13.07 -30.50 -1.28
N HIS A 96 13.47 -31.77 -1.33
CA HIS A 96 12.98 -32.75 -2.30
C HIS A 96 12.89 -34.14 -1.68
N PHE A 97 12.18 -35.05 -2.35
CA PHE A 97 12.18 -36.46 -1.96
C PHE A 97 13.58 -37.04 -2.22
N LEU A 98 14.26 -37.51 -1.17
CA LEU A 98 15.60 -38.07 -1.30
C LEU A 98 15.50 -39.58 -1.48
N SER A 99 15.87 -40.05 -2.67
CA SER A 99 16.07 -41.47 -2.96
C SER A 99 17.46 -41.90 -2.49
N THR A 100 17.51 -43.00 -1.75
CA THR A 100 18.74 -43.56 -1.17
C THR A 100 18.75 -45.08 -1.30
N SER A 101 19.93 -45.69 -1.26
CA SER A 101 20.09 -47.14 -1.38
C SER A 101 20.68 -47.74 -0.11
N ARG A 102 20.20 -48.91 0.30
CA ARG A 102 20.88 -49.71 1.34
C ARG A 102 22.15 -50.41 0.84
N ASN A 103 22.39 -50.42 -0.48
CA ASN A 103 23.51 -51.15 -1.08
C ASN A 103 24.65 -50.20 -1.50
N LYS A 104 25.64 -50.03 -0.60
CA LYS A 104 26.83 -49.20 -0.87
C LYS A 104 27.59 -49.63 -2.13
N ASN A 105 27.74 -50.94 -2.37
CA ASN A 105 28.55 -51.46 -3.48
C ASN A 105 27.91 -51.17 -4.85
N LEU A 106 26.58 -51.15 -4.92
CA LEU A 106 25.86 -50.77 -6.13
C LEU A 106 26.18 -49.32 -6.51
N LEU A 107 26.13 -48.40 -5.54
CA LEU A 107 26.40 -46.98 -5.77
C LEU A 107 27.86 -46.71 -6.15
N LEU A 108 28.81 -47.42 -5.53
CA LEU A 108 30.23 -47.31 -5.87
C LEU A 108 30.52 -47.75 -7.32
N SER A 109 29.73 -48.68 -7.87
CA SER A 109 29.86 -49.11 -9.27
C SER A 109 29.46 -48.03 -10.29
N ILE A 110 28.67 -47.03 -9.87
CA ILE A 110 28.19 -45.93 -10.73
C ILE A 110 29.30 -44.88 -10.97
N PHE A 111 30.29 -44.78 -10.07
CA PHE A 111 31.34 -43.76 -10.10
C PHE A 111 32.46 -43.97 -11.16
N GLN A 112 32.22 -44.74 -12.22
CA GLN A 112 33.25 -45.10 -13.21
C GLN A 112 33.66 -43.96 -14.18
N GLN A 113 33.09 -42.75 -14.08
CA GLN A 113 33.44 -41.62 -14.95
C GLN A 113 33.94 -40.41 -14.13
N ASN A 114 35.24 -40.14 -14.21
CA ASN A 114 35.86 -38.98 -13.58
C ASN A 114 35.91 -37.80 -14.57
N PHE A 115 35.32 -36.66 -14.20
CA PHE A 115 35.45 -35.39 -14.92
C PHE A 115 36.42 -34.48 -14.16
N SER A 116 37.26 -33.70 -14.86
CA SER A 116 38.37 -32.95 -14.25
C SER A 116 37.96 -31.86 -13.24
N THR A 117 36.70 -31.42 -13.25
CA THR A 117 36.17 -30.35 -12.39
C THR A 117 35.17 -30.84 -11.34
N TYR A 118 34.75 -32.10 -11.40
CA TYR A 118 33.68 -32.65 -10.56
C TYR A 118 34.16 -33.93 -9.87
N ILE A 119 33.86 -34.06 -8.58
CA ILE A 119 34.32 -35.17 -7.74
C ILE A 119 33.12 -36.00 -7.29
N ASN A 120 33.36 -37.31 -7.17
CA ASN A 120 32.40 -38.25 -6.63
C ASN A 120 32.26 -38.06 -5.11
N VAL A 121 31.02 -37.90 -4.66
CA VAL A 121 30.66 -37.73 -3.25
C VAL A 121 29.66 -38.83 -2.87
N LEU A 122 29.97 -39.54 -1.79
CA LEU A 122 29.08 -40.51 -1.17
C LEU A 122 28.54 -39.91 0.13
N PHE A 123 27.23 -39.82 0.24
CA PHE A 123 26.56 -39.49 1.49
C PHE A 123 26.20 -40.77 2.23
N GLU A 124 26.65 -40.88 3.47
CA GLU A 124 26.34 -41.96 4.40
C GLU A 124 25.40 -41.42 5.48
N ILE A 125 24.13 -41.82 5.43
CA ILE A 125 23.07 -41.27 6.25
C ILE A 125 22.70 -42.27 7.34
N HIS A 126 22.88 -41.84 8.58
CA HIS A 126 22.64 -42.58 9.81
C HIS A 126 21.26 -42.21 10.36
N VAL A 127 20.29 -43.12 10.29
CA VAL A 127 18.90 -42.89 10.68
C VAL A 127 18.54 -43.71 11.92
N ASN A 128 18.09 -43.02 12.97
CA ASN A 128 17.46 -43.67 14.11
C ASN A 128 15.94 -43.73 13.90
N LEU A 129 15.38 -44.94 13.78
CA LEU A 129 13.97 -45.18 13.43
C LEU A 129 13.03 -45.19 14.65
N SER A 130 13.58 -45.11 15.87
CA SER A 130 12.79 -45.03 17.11
C SER A 130 12.09 -43.68 17.32
N ASN A 131 12.44 -42.66 16.53
CA ASN A 131 11.96 -41.28 16.68
C ASN A 131 11.00 -40.89 15.53
N GLU A 132 9.91 -40.18 15.84
CA GLU A 132 8.80 -39.94 14.89
C GLU A 132 9.05 -38.78 13.91
N THR A 133 10.21 -38.10 14.00
CA THR A 133 10.50 -36.89 13.24
C THR A 133 10.89 -37.13 11.79
N ILE A 134 11.30 -38.35 11.43
CA ILE A 134 11.74 -38.68 10.06
C ILE A 134 10.84 -39.75 9.46
N ILE A 135 10.12 -39.34 8.41
CA ILE A 135 9.22 -40.20 7.65
C ILE A 135 9.96 -40.72 6.41
N LEU A 136 10.09 -42.04 6.30
CA LEU A 136 10.73 -42.72 5.17
C LEU A 136 9.99 -44.01 4.80
N THR A 137 10.15 -44.49 3.57
CA THR A 137 9.53 -45.74 3.12
C THR A 137 10.49 -46.58 2.30
N ASP A 138 10.43 -47.90 2.52
CA ASP A 138 11.09 -48.90 1.68
C ASP A 138 10.26 -49.10 0.41
N ILE A 139 10.83 -48.70 -0.72
CA ILE A 139 10.19 -48.76 -2.03
C ILE A 139 10.81 -49.82 -2.94
N SER A 140 11.59 -50.75 -2.37
CA SER A 140 12.21 -51.86 -3.11
C SER A 140 11.23 -52.72 -3.89
N SER A 141 9.96 -52.80 -3.46
CA SER A 141 8.90 -53.53 -4.18
C SER A 141 8.39 -52.83 -5.45
N PHE A 142 8.75 -51.56 -5.66
CA PHE A 142 8.26 -50.72 -6.77
C PHE A 142 9.33 -50.43 -7.83
N ASN A 143 10.53 -51.01 -7.69
CA ASN A 143 11.65 -50.70 -8.57
C ASN A 143 11.70 -51.59 -9.82
N SER A 144 11.99 -50.96 -10.96
CA SER A 144 12.23 -51.65 -12.23
C SER A 144 13.63 -52.28 -12.33
N ILE A 145 14.57 -51.82 -11.49
CA ILE A 145 15.93 -52.36 -11.37
C ILE A 145 15.89 -53.51 -10.34
N TYR A 146 15.83 -54.75 -10.84
CA TYR A 146 15.96 -55.96 -10.02
C TYR A 146 17.29 -55.93 -9.26
N GLN A 147 17.24 -55.61 -7.95
CA GLN A 147 18.26 -55.78 -6.88
C GLN A 147 18.43 -54.54 -5.98
N GLU A 148 17.84 -53.39 -6.31
CA GLU A 148 18.03 -52.17 -5.51
C GLU A 148 17.09 -52.08 -4.31
N LYS A 149 17.66 -51.95 -3.10
CA LYS A 149 16.93 -51.76 -1.83
C LYS A 149 16.79 -50.27 -1.55
N GLU A 150 15.93 -49.62 -2.32
CA GLU A 150 15.73 -48.16 -2.28
C GLU A 150 14.86 -47.72 -1.10
N ILE A 151 15.29 -46.66 -0.42
CA ILE A 151 14.60 -45.97 0.65
C ILE A 151 14.32 -44.53 0.20
N LEU A 152 13.06 -44.13 0.29
CA LEU A 152 12.60 -42.80 -0.07
C LEU A 152 12.31 -41.98 1.19
N PHE A 153 12.98 -40.84 1.31
CA PHE A 153 12.74 -39.84 2.36
C PHE A 153 11.72 -38.79 1.92
N ASN A 154 10.97 -38.28 2.88
CA ASN A 154 10.01 -37.20 2.67
C ASN A 154 10.68 -35.80 2.57
N ILE A 155 9.97 -34.83 1.99
CA ILE A 155 10.38 -33.42 1.72
C ILE A 155 10.75 -32.59 2.97
N ASN A 156 10.51 -33.11 4.19
CA ASN A 156 10.83 -32.42 5.44
C ASN A 156 11.93 -33.12 6.25
N SER A 157 12.74 -33.96 5.59
CA SER A 157 13.80 -34.70 6.27
C SER A 157 14.97 -33.77 6.59
N LEU A 158 15.22 -33.56 7.89
CA LEU A 158 16.32 -32.75 8.39
C LEU A 158 17.51 -33.64 8.73
N LEU A 159 18.68 -33.28 8.19
CA LEU A 159 19.94 -34.00 8.39
C LEU A 159 20.99 -33.05 8.95
N LYS A 160 21.83 -33.50 9.87
CA LYS A 160 23.02 -32.75 10.30
C LYS A 160 24.27 -33.32 9.65
N ILE A 161 25.18 -32.45 9.23
CA ILE A 161 26.52 -32.89 8.83
C ILE A 161 27.32 -33.26 10.07
N ASP A 162 27.70 -34.52 10.18
CA ASP A 162 28.58 -35.02 11.25
C ASP A 162 30.06 -34.86 10.87
N SER A 163 30.47 -35.48 9.77
CA SER A 163 31.84 -35.36 9.26
C SER A 163 31.92 -35.40 7.74
N ILE A 164 33.01 -34.84 7.20
CA ILE A 164 33.36 -34.87 5.78
C ILE A 164 34.79 -35.40 5.68
N GLU A 165 34.96 -36.59 5.10
CA GLU A 165 36.23 -37.32 5.02
C GLU A 165 36.57 -37.62 3.55
N TYR A 166 37.85 -37.57 3.19
CA TYR A 166 38.31 -37.97 1.86
C TYR A 166 38.79 -39.42 1.88
N ASP A 167 38.16 -40.28 1.08
CA ASP A 167 38.57 -41.66 0.89
C ASP A 167 39.56 -41.75 -0.28
N SER A 168 40.84 -41.84 0.06
CA SER A 168 41.94 -41.95 -0.92
C SER A 168 41.92 -43.26 -1.71
N ILE A 169 41.26 -44.31 -1.20
CA ILE A 169 41.24 -45.64 -1.84
C ILE A 169 40.23 -45.66 -2.98
N ASN A 170 39.05 -45.09 -2.74
CA ASN A 170 37.96 -45.03 -3.73
C ASN A 170 37.91 -43.71 -4.50
N ASN A 171 38.83 -42.77 -4.22
CA ASN A 171 38.93 -41.46 -4.85
C ASN A 171 37.59 -40.69 -4.78
N LEU A 172 36.99 -40.65 -3.60
CA LEU A 172 35.70 -40.02 -3.33
C LEU A 172 35.68 -39.30 -1.98
N TRP A 173 34.75 -38.35 -1.82
CA TRP A 173 34.46 -37.75 -0.51
C TRP A 173 33.31 -38.49 0.16
N ASN A 174 33.49 -38.91 1.41
CA ASN A 174 32.42 -39.46 2.23
C ASN A 174 31.87 -38.38 3.18
N ILE A 175 30.58 -38.09 3.09
CA ILE A 175 29.88 -37.14 3.95
C ILE A 175 28.94 -37.92 4.86
N LYS A 176 29.24 -37.93 6.15
CA LYS A 176 28.40 -38.58 7.16
C LYS A 176 27.31 -37.62 7.61
N LEU A 177 26.06 -38.04 7.49
CA LEU A 177 24.89 -37.29 7.90
C LEU A 177 24.15 -38.04 9.01
N ILE A 178 23.71 -37.31 10.04
CA ILE A 178 22.87 -37.87 11.11
C ILE A 178 21.44 -37.36 10.94
N ALA A 179 20.52 -38.31 10.88
CA ALA A 179 19.09 -38.10 10.87
C ALA A 179 18.59 -38.19 12.33
N ASN A 180 18.10 -37.06 12.86
CA ASN A 180 17.62 -36.76 14.23
C ASN A 180 18.60 -35.99 15.13
N HIS A 181 18.18 -34.80 15.58
CA HIS A 181 18.81 -34.02 16.66
C HIS A 181 17.77 -33.54 17.67
N ASP A 182 18.10 -33.64 18.97
CA ASP A 182 17.22 -33.48 20.13
C ASP A 182 16.63 -32.06 20.37
N GLU A 183 16.92 -31.06 19.53
CA GLU A 183 16.49 -29.67 19.76
C GLU A 183 15.19 -29.30 19.01
N THR A 184 14.18 -30.18 19.09
CA THR A 184 12.93 -30.13 18.30
C THR A 184 11.85 -29.19 18.84
N LYS A 185 12.19 -28.05 19.45
CA LYS A 185 11.15 -27.06 19.81
C LYS A 185 10.61 -26.33 18.58
N HIS A 186 11.51 -25.79 17.76
CA HIS A 186 11.14 -25.03 16.56
C HIS A 186 10.59 -25.90 15.43
N ILE A 187 11.02 -27.15 15.31
CA ILE A 187 10.50 -28.09 14.31
C ILE A 187 9.09 -28.53 14.68
N ASN A 188 8.82 -28.81 15.96
CA ASN A 188 7.47 -29.13 16.42
C ASN A 188 6.53 -27.91 16.37
N GLU A 189 7.05 -26.70 16.60
CA GLU A 189 6.31 -25.45 16.39
C GLU A 189 6.01 -25.21 14.90
N TYR A 190 6.97 -25.47 14.00
CA TYR A 190 6.78 -25.35 12.55
C TYR A 190 5.83 -26.43 12.00
N LEU A 191 5.94 -27.67 12.47
CA LEU A 191 5.02 -28.76 12.10
C LEU A 191 3.62 -28.52 12.67
N LYS A 192 3.49 -28.03 13.90
CA LYS A 192 2.21 -27.55 14.43
C LYS A 192 1.67 -26.35 13.66
N TRP A 193 2.53 -25.44 13.21
CA TRP A 193 2.11 -24.29 12.40
C TRP A 193 1.60 -24.75 11.03
N ILE A 194 2.30 -25.66 10.34
CA ILE A 194 1.82 -26.28 9.10
C ILE A 194 0.51 -27.03 9.35
N GLN A 195 0.44 -27.87 10.39
CA GLN A 195 -0.78 -28.62 10.72
C GLN A 195 -1.96 -27.69 11.03
N ASN A 196 -1.74 -26.66 11.84
CA ASN A 196 -2.74 -25.64 12.15
C ASN A 196 -3.16 -24.86 10.89
N GLU A 197 -2.25 -24.47 10.00
CA GLU A 197 -2.61 -23.79 8.75
C GLU A 197 -3.34 -24.72 7.76
N THR A 198 -3.02 -26.02 7.74
CA THR A 198 -3.71 -27.01 6.92
C THR A 198 -5.05 -27.47 7.51
N ASP A 199 -5.27 -27.33 8.82
CA ASP A 199 -6.53 -27.69 9.48
C ASP A 199 -7.63 -26.64 9.26
N TYR A 200 -7.26 -25.36 9.04
CA TYR A 200 -8.22 -24.28 8.78
C TYR A 200 -8.77 -24.28 7.34
N HIS A 201 -7.93 -24.67 6.37
CA HIS A 201 -8.25 -24.63 4.95
C HIS A 201 -8.18 -26.02 4.33
N SER A 202 -9.15 -26.41 3.50
CA SER A 202 -8.98 -27.63 2.70
C SER A 202 -7.69 -27.51 1.87
N THR A 203 -7.04 -28.64 1.58
CA THR A 203 -5.77 -28.63 0.83
C THR A 203 -5.89 -27.91 -0.53
N MET A 204 -7.11 -27.82 -1.07
CA MET A 204 -7.44 -27.05 -2.27
C MET A 204 -7.46 -25.53 -2.06
N ILE A 205 -7.69 -25.03 -0.85
CA ILE A 205 -7.74 -23.58 -0.58
C ILE A 205 -6.38 -23.09 -0.08
N TYR A 206 -5.69 -23.91 0.71
CA TYR A 206 -4.39 -23.58 1.30
C TYR A 206 -3.37 -23.09 0.26
N PHE A 207 -3.32 -23.72 -0.92
CA PHE A 207 -2.41 -23.30 -1.99
C PHE A 207 -2.71 -21.87 -2.49
N GLY A 208 -3.99 -21.52 -2.68
CA GLY A 208 -4.37 -20.16 -3.09
C GLY A 208 -4.07 -19.13 -1.99
N HIS A 209 -4.25 -19.53 -0.73
CA HIS A 209 -3.88 -18.72 0.43
C HIS A 209 -2.35 -18.49 0.49
N LEU A 210 -1.53 -19.52 0.24
CA LEU A 210 -0.08 -19.37 0.16
C LEU A 210 0.38 -18.43 -0.97
N LEU A 211 -0.20 -18.57 -2.17
CA LEU A 211 0.07 -17.66 -3.29
C LEU A 211 -0.22 -16.21 -2.92
N TRP A 212 -1.34 -15.98 -2.24
CA TRP A 212 -1.76 -14.66 -1.83
C TRP A 212 -0.95 -14.11 -0.65
N ASN A 213 -0.94 -14.81 0.48
CA ASN A 213 -0.44 -14.33 1.76
C ASN A 213 1.10 -14.37 1.86
N ASN A 214 1.71 -15.46 1.39
CA ASN A 214 3.15 -15.69 1.60
C ASN A 214 3.98 -15.21 0.41
N LEU A 215 3.45 -15.36 -0.82
CA LEU A 215 4.18 -15.02 -2.05
C LEU A 215 3.76 -13.66 -2.65
N GLY A 216 2.66 -13.06 -2.17
CA GLY A 216 2.17 -11.78 -2.69
C GLY A 216 1.66 -11.83 -4.14
N GLN A 217 1.47 -13.02 -4.70
CA GLN A 217 1.05 -13.24 -6.09
C GLN A 217 -0.48 -13.20 -6.22
N MET A 218 -1.06 -12.04 -5.90
CA MET A 218 -2.51 -11.86 -5.79
C MET A 218 -3.29 -12.19 -7.08
N THR A 219 -2.74 -11.86 -8.24
CA THR A 219 -3.37 -12.12 -9.55
C THR A 219 -3.43 -13.62 -9.87
N GLN A 220 -2.37 -14.36 -9.54
CA GLN A 220 -2.32 -15.81 -9.73
C GLN A 220 -3.23 -16.52 -8.74
N ALA A 221 -3.25 -16.08 -7.47
CA ALA A 221 -4.19 -16.59 -6.46
C ALA A 221 -5.66 -16.38 -6.89
N LYS A 222 -5.99 -15.19 -7.42
CA LYS A 222 -7.33 -14.90 -7.97
C LYS A 222 -7.70 -15.83 -9.12
N ASN A 223 -6.79 -16.01 -10.09
CA ASN A 223 -7.01 -16.92 -11.21
C ASN A 223 -7.18 -18.37 -10.75
N TYR A 224 -6.38 -18.79 -9.78
CA TYR A 224 -6.47 -20.11 -9.17
C TYR A 224 -7.87 -20.38 -8.61
N PHE A 225 -8.36 -19.48 -7.76
CA PHE A 225 -9.69 -19.63 -7.16
C PHE A 225 -10.82 -19.58 -8.18
N HIS A 226 -10.69 -18.81 -9.27
CA HIS A 226 -11.66 -18.84 -10.37
C HIS A 226 -11.66 -20.17 -11.14
N ILE A 227 -10.50 -20.79 -11.36
CA ILE A 227 -10.42 -22.13 -11.97
C ILE A 227 -11.04 -23.15 -11.02
N LEU A 228 -10.74 -23.06 -9.72
CA LEU A 228 -11.31 -23.94 -8.69
C LEU A 228 -12.84 -23.90 -8.73
N LEU A 229 -13.44 -22.69 -8.72
CA LEU A 229 -14.89 -22.51 -8.79
C LEU A 229 -15.52 -23.12 -10.05
N LYS A 230 -14.83 -23.08 -11.20
CA LYS A 230 -15.33 -23.70 -12.46
C LYS A 230 -15.24 -25.22 -12.45
N SER A 231 -14.26 -25.77 -11.74
CA SER A 231 -14.00 -27.22 -11.70
C SER A 231 -14.87 -27.97 -10.70
N LEU A 232 -15.34 -27.29 -9.65
CA LEU A 232 -16.13 -27.87 -8.58
C LEU A 232 -17.61 -27.95 -8.96
N SER A 233 -18.29 -28.99 -8.46
CA SER A 233 -19.76 -29.07 -8.57
C SER A 233 -20.42 -27.97 -7.72
N ASN A 234 -21.56 -27.43 -8.16
CA ASN A 234 -22.22 -26.27 -7.53
C ASN A 234 -22.55 -26.42 -6.03
N ASN A 235 -22.55 -27.65 -5.49
CA ASN A 235 -22.84 -27.94 -4.08
C ASN A 235 -21.60 -28.31 -3.25
N HIS A 236 -20.40 -28.10 -3.78
CA HIS A 236 -19.16 -28.45 -3.08
C HIS A 236 -18.98 -27.59 -1.81
N ILE A 237 -18.58 -28.22 -0.70
CA ILE A 237 -18.54 -27.61 0.64
C ILE A 237 -17.58 -26.41 0.72
N ASP A 238 -16.54 -26.41 -0.11
CA ASP A 238 -15.51 -25.36 -0.14
C ASP A 238 -15.91 -24.12 -0.96
N ILE A 239 -16.97 -24.16 -1.77
CA ILE A 239 -17.38 -23.01 -2.61
C ILE A 239 -17.51 -21.70 -1.82
N PRO A 240 -18.24 -21.65 -0.69
CA PRO A 240 -18.35 -20.41 0.06
C PRO A 240 -17.02 -19.96 0.70
N LYS A 241 -16.12 -20.89 1.07
CA LYS A 241 -14.75 -20.53 1.51
C LYS A 241 -13.93 -19.90 0.38
N ILE A 242 -14.02 -20.43 -0.84
CA ILE A 242 -13.35 -19.86 -2.02
C ILE A 242 -13.86 -18.45 -2.32
N TYR A 243 -15.16 -18.22 -2.18
CA TYR A 243 -15.71 -16.86 -2.30
C TYR A 243 -15.17 -15.92 -1.22
N ILE A 244 -14.97 -16.38 0.03
CA ILE A 244 -14.33 -15.59 1.08
C ILE A 244 -12.89 -15.23 0.69
N GLU A 245 -12.09 -16.20 0.23
CA GLU A 245 -10.70 -15.96 -0.20
C GLU A 245 -10.61 -14.99 -1.38
N LEU A 246 -11.47 -15.15 -2.39
CA LEU A 246 -11.58 -14.18 -3.49
C LEU A 246 -12.04 -12.80 -3.00
N GLY A 247 -12.87 -12.74 -1.97
CA GLY A 247 -13.26 -11.51 -1.29
C GLY A 247 -12.05 -10.81 -0.67
N HIS A 248 -11.19 -11.55 0.04
CA HIS A 248 -9.99 -11.03 0.65
C HIS A 248 -8.98 -10.52 -0.38
N ILE A 249 -8.71 -11.32 -1.42
CA ILE A 249 -7.80 -10.92 -2.50
C ILE A 249 -8.31 -9.65 -3.21
N ASN A 250 -9.60 -9.59 -3.52
CA ASN A 250 -10.17 -8.40 -4.17
C ASN A 250 -10.15 -7.16 -3.25
N ASN A 251 -10.26 -7.35 -1.93
CA ASN A 251 -10.12 -6.25 -0.98
C ASN A 251 -8.70 -5.67 -0.97
N GLU A 252 -7.69 -6.54 -0.94
CA GLU A 252 -6.27 -6.13 -0.98
C GLU A 252 -5.90 -5.44 -2.30
N ILE A 253 -6.44 -5.90 -3.43
CA ILE A 253 -6.26 -5.24 -4.74
C ILE A 253 -6.97 -3.87 -4.80
N GLY A 254 -7.96 -3.62 -3.92
CA GLY A 254 -8.80 -2.41 -3.94
C GLY A 254 -10.04 -2.53 -4.84
N GLU A 255 -10.35 -3.73 -5.36
CA GLU A 255 -11.59 -4.02 -6.09
C GLU A 255 -12.77 -4.25 -5.13
N TYR A 256 -13.16 -3.21 -4.39
CA TYR A 256 -14.14 -3.32 -3.30
C TYR A 256 -15.52 -3.83 -3.74
N ASN A 257 -15.98 -3.52 -4.96
CA ASN A 257 -17.26 -4.02 -5.48
C ASN A 257 -17.21 -5.53 -5.74
N SER A 258 -16.10 -6.03 -6.30
CA SER A 258 -15.88 -7.46 -6.52
C SER A 258 -15.77 -8.20 -5.18
N ALA A 259 -15.06 -7.62 -4.21
CA ALA A 259 -14.96 -8.17 -2.86
C ALA A 259 -16.33 -8.28 -2.18
N LEU A 260 -17.14 -7.21 -2.24
CA LEU A 260 -18.51 -7.19 -1.70
C LEU A 260 -19.38 -8.28 -2.32
N HIS A 261 -19.33 -8.43 -3.66
CA HIS A 261 -20.09 -9.46 -4.36
C HIS A 261 -19.72 -10.87 -3.89
N ASN A 262 -18.42 -11.16 -3.78
CA ASN A 262 -17.94 -12.47 -3.34
C ASN A 262 -18.38 -12.79 -1.90
N TYR A 263 -18.25 -11.84 -0.96
CA TYR A 263 -18.71 -12.06 0.41
C TYR A 263 -20.24 -12.24 0.49
N GLN A 264 -21.02 -11.55 -0.35
CA GLN A 264 -22.47 -11.74 -0.44
C GLN A 264 -22.84 -13.11 -1.00
N CYS A 265 -22.09 -13.61 -1.99
CA CYS A 265 -22.25 -14.96 -2.51
C CYS A 265 -21.99 -16.02 -1.42
N ALA A 266 -20.88 -15.89 -0.67
CA ALA A 266 -20.58 -16.76 0.46
C ALA A 266 -21.69 -16.74 1.52
N LEU A 267 -22.12 -15.54 1.93
CA LEU A 267 -23.19 -15.35 2.92
C LEU A 267 -24.51 -16.03 2.50
N ASN A 268 -24.92 -15.87 1.24
CA ASN A 268 -26.16 -16.46 0.71
C ASN A 268 -26.11 -18.00 0.74
N ILE A 269 -24.94 -18.59 0.46
CA ILE A 269 -24.74 -20.04 0.54
C ILE A 269 -24.83 -20.51 1.99
N TYR A 270 -24.09 -19.87 2.91
CA TYR A 270 -24.12 -20.23 4.34
C TYR A 270 -25.51 -20.09 4.97
N GLN A 271 -26.29 -19.08 4.56
CA GLN A 271 -27.68 -18.90 5.04
C GLN A 271 -28.64 -20.00 4.57
N LYS A 272 -28.37 -20.62 3.42
CA LYS A 272 -29.17 -21.70 2.82
C LYS A 272 -28.75 -23.10 3.29
N GLN A 273 -27.55 -23.25 3.85
CA GLN A 273 -27.08 -24.53 4.38
C GLN A 273 -27.86 -24.95 5.63
N ILE A 274 -28.07 -26.27 5.77
CA ILE A 274 -28.72 -26.89 6.93
C ILE A 274 -27.79 -28.03 7.42
N PRO A 275 -27.28 -27.96 8.68
CA PRO A 275 -27.45 -26.89 9.65
C PRO A 275 -26.78 -25.58 9.23
N LYS A 276 -27.28 -24.44 9.73
CA LYS A 276 -26.69 -23.13 9.46
C LYS A 276 -25.36 -23.01 10.17
N ASP A 277 -24.31 -22.68 9.42
CA ASP A 277 -23.02 -22.32 10.00
C ASP A 277 -23.05 -20.86 10.47
N ASN A 278 -23.50 -20.65 11.70
CA ASN A 278 -23.65 -19.31 12.28
C ASN A 278 -22.30 -18.57 12.35
N ILE A 279 -21.18 -19.26 12.55
CA ILE A 279 -19.85 -18.63 12.64
C ILE A 279 -19.43 -18.07 11.28
N CYS A 280 -19.63 -18.84 10.20
CA CYS A 280 -19.35 -18.37 8.85
C CYS A 280 -20.29 -17.23 8.42
N ILE A 281 -21.56 -17.24 8.86
CA ILE A 281 -22.49 -16.12 8.64
C ILE A 281 -22.00 -14.85 9.34
N ILE A 282 -21.65 -14.95 10.63
CA ILE A 282 -21.10 -13.85 11.44
C ILE A 282 -19.86 -13.25 10.77
N SER A 283 -18.92 -14.10 10.36
CA SER A 283 -17.67 -13.68 9.70
C SER A 283 -17.94 -13.00 8.35
N SER A 284 -18.84 -13.55 7.53
CA SER A 284 -19.21 -12.98 6.24
C SER A 284 -19.83 -11.58 6.37
N LEU A 285 -20.73 -11.39 7.35
CA LEU A 285 -21.32 -10.08 7.65
C LEU A 285 -20.26 -9.07 8.12
N ASN A 286 -19.32 -9.52 8.94
CA ASN A 286 -18.19 -8.71 9.39
C ASN A 286 -17.30 -8.28 8.21
N TYR A 287 -16.97 -9.19 7.28
CA TYR A 287 -16.21 -8.84 6.08
C TYR A 287 -16.95 -7.86 5.17
N ILE A 288 -18.27 -8.03 4.98
CA ILE A 288 -19.09 -7.05 4.27
C ILE A 288 -19.02 -5.67 4.93
N GLY A 289 -19.08 -5.61 6.26
CA GLY A 289 -18.90 -4.37 7.02
C GLY A 289 -17.55 -3.71 6.76
N ILE A 290 -16.46 -4.48 6.73
CA ILE A 290 -15.10 -3.98 6.43
C ILE A 290 -15.06 -3.33 5.04
N ILE A 291 -15.65 -3.97 4.03
CA ILE A 291 -15.69 -3.42 2.67
C ILE A 291 -16.48 -2.12 2.61
N TYR A 292 -17.62 -2.03 3.29
CA TYR A 292 -18.36 -0.77 3.36
C TYR A 292 -17.57 0.34 4.06
N LYS A 293 -16.75 0.01 5.07
CA LYS A 293 -15.84 0.95 5.72
C LYS A 293 -14.77 1.46 4.74
N HIS A 294 -14.14 0.56 3.98
CA HIS A 294 -13.16 0.93 2.94
C HIS A 294 -13.77 1.83 1.86
N MET A 295 -15.04 1.60 1.49
CA MET A 295 -15.80 2.48 0.60
C MET A 295 -16.26 3.81 1.25
N SER A 296 -15.84 4.11 2.48
CA SER A 296 -16.28 5.28 3.28
C SER A 296 -17.80 5.36 3.53
N LYS A 297 -18.52 4.23 3.43
CA LYS A 297 -19.96 4.11 3.74
C LYS A 297 -20.14 3.63 5.18
N ILE A 298 -19.71 4.47 6.12
CA ILE A 298 -19.54 4.11 7.55
C ILE A 298 -20.85 3.63 8.20
N ASP A 299 -21.98 4.29 7.96
CA ASP A 299 -23.25 3.88 8.60
C ASP A 299 -23.69 2.47 8.17
N ARG A 300 -23.52 2.11 6.88
CA ARG A 300 -23.80 0.74 6.42
C ARG A 300 -22.85 -0.28 7.03
N ALA A 301 -21.57 0.07 7.20
CA ALA A 301 -20.61 -0.81 7.86
C ALA A 301 -21.07 -1.15 9.28
N ILE A 302 -21.51 -0.14 10.04
CA ILE A 302 -22.03 -0.30 11.40
C ILE A 302 -23.27 -1.19 11.43
N ASP A 303 -24.20 -1.03 10.48
CA ASP A 303 -25.39 -1.89 10.39
C ASP A 303 -25.04 -3.37 10.19
N TYR A 304 -24.05 -3.67 9.35
CA TYR A 304 -23.58 -5.04 9.14
C TYR A 304 -22.83 -5.62 10.34
N TYR A 305 -21.99 -4.82 11.00
CA TYR A 305 -21.33 -5.24 12.24
C TYR A 305 -22.35 -5.52 13.36
N ARG A 306 -23.39 -4.69 13.46
CA ARG A 306 -24.47 -4.90 14.43
C ARG A 306 -25.24 -6.19 14.17
N GLN A 307 -25.61 -6.45 12.92
CA GLN A 307 -26.24 -7.73 12.54
C GLN A 307 -25.35 -8.94 12.88
N SER A 308 -24.03 -8.83 12.63
CA SER A 308 -23.05 -9.85 12.98
C SER A 308 -23.01 -10.10 14.49
N LEU A 309 -22.99 -9.02 15.29
CA LEU A 309 -22.99 -9.09 16.76
C LEU A 309 -24.31 -9.68 17.31
N ASP A 310 -25.46 -9.27 16.79
CA ASP A 310 -26.78 -9.77 17.24
C ASP A 310 -26.91 -11.28 17.01
N ILE A 311 -26.40 -11.81 15.88
CA ILE A 311 -26.36 -13.25 15.61
C ILE A 311 -25.39 -13.94 16.56
N TYR A 312 -24.22 -13.35 16.82
CA TYR A 312 -23.27 -13.90 17.78
C TYR A 312 -23.89 -14.04 19.19
N GLU A 313 -24.53 -12.98 19.69
CA GLU A 313 -25.13 -12.96 21.04
C GLU A 313 -26.30 -13.94 21.19
N THR A 314 -27.07 -14.18 20.12
CA THR A 314 -28.20 -15.11 20.14
C THR A 314 -27.81 -16.58 19.98
N THR A 315 -26.69 -16.88 19.33
CA THR A 315 -26.32 -18.26 18.94
C THR A 315 -25.13 -18.85 19.70
N CYS A 316 -24.23 -18.04 20.25
CA CYS A 316 -22.94 -18.49 20.82
C CYS A 316 -22.85 -18.32 22.35
N SER A 317 -23.97 -18.39 23.08
CA SER A 317 -24.10 -17.98 24.49
C SER A 317 -23.40 -18.85 25.55
N GLN A 318 -22.67 -19.90 25.17
CA GLN A 318 -21.92 -20.76 26.11
C GLN A 318 -20.53 -21.03 25.53
N ASP A 319 -19.53 -20.35 26.10
CA ASP A 319 -18.08 -20.51 25.94
C ASP A 319 -17.54 -21.36 24.77
N GLN A 320 -16.84 -20.69 23.84
CA GLN A 320 -15.55 -21.15 23.28
C GLN A 320 -14.95 -20.18 22.23
N ASN A 321 -15.72 -19.27 21.62
CA ASN A 321 -15.27 -18.47 20.47
C ASN A 321 -15.37 -16.94 20.66
N HIS A 322 -14.84 -16.43 21.77
CA HIS A 322 -14.85 -15.01 22.13
C HIS A 322 -14.01 -14.12 21.20
N ILE A 323 -13.11 -14.71 20.39
CA ILE A 323 -12.26 -13.98 19.43
C ILE A 323 -13.10 -13.29 18.34
N HIS A 324 -14.12 -13.95 17.79
CA HIS A 324 -14.98 -13.35 16.76
C HIS A 324 -15.74 -12.14 17.29
N ARG A 325 -16.25 -12.22 18.52
CA ARG A 325 -16.88 -11.08 19.20
C ARG A 325 -15.90 -9.91 19.35
N SER A 326 -14.67 -10.19 19.79
CA SER A 326 -13.62 -9.16 19.89
C SER A 326 -13.35 -8.50 18.54
N ASN A 327 -13.30 -9.27 17.44
CA ASN A 327 -13.05 -8.74 16.10
C ASN A 327 -14.18 -7.83 15.60
N ILE A 328 -15.44 -8.21 15.84
CA ILE A 328 -16.61 -7.37 15.50
C ILE A 328 -16.55 -6.06 16.30
N MET A 329 -16.28 -6.13 17.60
CA MET A 329 -16.15 -4.95 18.44
C MET A 329 -15.00 -4.03 18.02
N ILE A 330 -13.86 -4.58 17.60
CA ILE A 330 -12.75 -3.80 17.06
C ILE A 330 -13.18 -3.06 15.80
N ASN A 331 -13.82 -3.76 14.86
CA ASN A 331 -14.29 -3.15 13.63
C ASN A 331 -15.35 -2.08 13.86
N MET A 332 -16.25 -2.28 14.83
CA MET A 332 -17.20 -1.25 15.28
C MET A 332 -16.46 -0.05 15.86
N GLY A 333 -15.50 -0.27 16.76
CA GLY A 333 -14.68 0.79 17.36
C GLY A 333 -13.97 1.63 16.31
N LEU A 334 -13.33 0.99 15.34
CA LEU A 334 -12.68 1.68 14.22
C LEU A 334 -13.67 2.43 13.33
N ALA A 335 -14.88 1.89 13.07
CA ALA A 335 -15.91 2.59 12.30
C ALA A 335 -16.43 3.84 13.04
N TYR A 336 -16.60 3.79 14.37
CA TYR A 336 -16.96 4.96 15.17
C TYR A 336 -15.83 6.00 15.24
N ARG A 337 -14.56 5.57 15.23
CA ARG A 337 -13.40 6.47 15.07
C ARG A 337 -13.48 7.24 13.75
N ASP A 338 -13.78 6.56 12.64
CA ASP A 338 -13.93 7.19 11.32
C ASP A 338 -15.12 8.18 11.29
N LYS A 339 -16.17 7.93 12.11
CA LYS A 339 -17.30 8.85 12.34
C LYS A 339 -16.97 10.02 13.27
N LYS A 340 -15.77 10.04 13.88
CA LYS A 340 -15.32 10.98 14.92
C LYS A 340 -16.10 10.89 16.23
N ASP A 341 -16.80 9.78 16.48
CA ASP A 341 -17.41 9.51 17.77
C ASP A 341 -16.43 8.68 18.62
N PHE A 342 -15.46 9.39 19.20
CA PHE A 342 -14.35 8.75 19.89
C PHE A 342 -14.76 8.04 21.19
N ASN A 343 -15.86 8.45 21.83
CA ASN A 343 -16.28 7.86 23.11
C ASN A 343 -16.92 6.49 22.90
N THR A 344 -17.78 6.33 21.88
CA THR A 344 -18.33 5.02 21.51
C THR A 344 -17.24 4.12 20.95
N ALA A 345 -16.31 4.67 20.17
CA ALA A 345 -15.16 3.93 19.66
C ALA A 345 -14.32 3.33 20.80
N LEU A 346 -13.96 4.12 21.80
CA LEU A 346 -13.23 3.65 22.99
C LEU A 346 -14.00 2.58 23.76
N ASN A 347 -15.32 2.77 23.96
CA ASN A 347 -16.14 1.77 24.65
C ASN A 347 -16.06 0.39 23.97
N TYR A 348 -16.21 0.33 22.65
CA TYR A 348 -16.11 -0.94 21.91
C TYR A 348 -14.69 -1.54 21.95
N LEU A 349 -13.64 -0.72 21.79
CA LEU A 349 -12.26 -1.23 21.87
C LEU A 349 -11.87 -1.69 23.27
N THR A 350 -12.34 -1.02 24.33
CA THR A 350 -12.11 -1.46 25.72
C THR A 350 -12.82 -2.78 26.01
N GLN A 351 -14.06 -2.96 25.51
CA GLN A 351 -14.73 -4.25 25.61
C GLN A 351 -13.96 -5.35 24.88
N ALA A 352 -13.49 -5.09 23.65
CA ALA A 352 -12.65 -6.03 22.91
C ALA A 352 -11.33 -6.35 23.63
N TYR A 353 -10.76 -5.37 24.35
CA TYR A 353 -9.53 -5.52 25.09
C TYR A 353 -9.69 -6.46 26.26
N ASN A 354 -10.73 -6.25 27.07
CA ASN A 354 -11.05 -7.14 28.19
C ASN A 354 -11.25 -8.58 27.71
N ILE A 355 -12.01 -8.76 26.61
CA ILE A 355 -12.21 -10.08 26.01
C ILE A 355 -10.89 -10.74 25.62
N ARG A 356 -9.99 -10.02 24.94
CA ARG A 356 -8.69 -10.58 24.50
C ARG A 356 -7.77 -10.90 25.68
N CYS A 357 -7.76 -10.08 26.72
CA CYS A 357 -7.00 -10.36 27.94
C CYS A 357 -7.52 -11.58 28.72
N ASP A 358 -8.82 -11.89 28.63
CA ASP A 358 -9.39 -13.07 29.30
C ASP A 358 -9.03 -14.39 28.58
N ILE A 359 -8.74 -14.35 27.27
CA ILE A 359 -8.54 -15.56 26.43
C ILE A 359 -7.07 -15.79 26.10
N LEU A 360 -6.33 -14.72 25.80
CA LEU A 360 -5.00 -14.78 25.23
C LEU A 360 -3.94 -14.54 26.32
N PRO A 361 -2.75 -15.12 26.17
CA PRO A 361 -1.60 -14.76 27.00
C PRO A 361 -1.35 -13.24 26.98
N ASN A 362 -0.87 -12.70 28.10
CA ASN A 362 -0.64 -11.25 28.24
C ASN A 362 0.40 -10.69 27.26
N ASP A 363 1.25 -11.54 26.71
CA ASP A 363 2.28 -11.23 25.71
C ASP A 363 1.79 -11.42 24.26
N ASP A 364 0.49 -11.62 24.02
CA ASP A 364 -0.05 -11.80 22.67
C ASP A 364 -0.04 -10.49 21.83
N LEU A 365 0.45 -10.58 20.59
CA LEU A 365 0.53 -9.46 19.65
C LEU A 365 -0.84 -8.86 19.30
N LEU A 366 -1.92 -9.64 19.38
CA LEU A 366 -3.28 -9.15 19.18
C LEU A 366 -3.71 -8.17 20.27
N ILE A 367 -3.19 -8.32 21.50
CA ILE A 367 -3.39 -7.34 22.58
C ILE A 367 -2.59 -6.07 22.29
N ALA A 368 -1.32 -6.22 21.86
CA ALA A 368 -0.49 -5.08 21.49
C ALA A 368 -1.11 -4.23 20.36
N ASN A 369 -1.64 -4.87 19.32
CA ASN A 369 -2.32 -4.18 18.22
C ASN A 369 -3.56 -3.40 18.68
N LEU A 370 -4.33 -3.97 19.62
CA LEU A 370 -5.50 -3.31 20.16
C LEU A 370 -5.15 -2.10 21.05
N LEU A 371 -4.07 -2.20 21.82
CA LEU A 371 -3.52 -1.06 22.57
C LEU A 371 -3.09 0.06 21.62
N ILE A 372 -2.49 -0.28 20.47
CA ILE A 372 -2.15 0.69 19.42
C ILE A 372 -3.43 1.35 18.86
N ASP A 373 -4.49 0.59 18.59
CA ASP A 373 -5.76 1.15 18.11
C ASP A 373 -6.43 2.09 19.12
N ILE A 374 -6.40 1.74 20.41
CA ILE A 374 -6.86 2.63 21.49
C ILE A 374 -6.00 3.89 21.54
N GLY A 375 -4.67 3.75 21.46
CA GLY A 375 -3.73 4.87 21.38
C GLY A 375 -4.00 5.79 20.19
N ASN A 376 -4.30 5.24 19.02
CA ASN A 376 -4.67 6.01 17.82
C ASN A 376 -5.93 6.86 18.07
N ILE A 377 -6.93 6.35 18.80
CA ILE A 377 -8.12 7.16 19.14
C ILE A 377 -7.74 8.33 20.06
N TYR A 378 -6.89 8.11 21.06
CA TYR A 378 -6.43 9.20 21.92
C TYR A 378 -5.59 10.22 21.15
N HIS A 379 -4.85 9.78 20.14
CA HIS A 379 -4.12 10.67 19.24
C HIS A 379 -5.08 11.57 18.44
N ASP A 380 -6.16 11.01 17.91
CA ASP A 380 -7.22 11.77 17.21
C ASP A 380 -7.97 12.74 18.14
N LYS A 381 -8.03 12.44 19.44
CA LYS A 381 -8.53 13.36 20.50
C LYS A 381 -7.49 14.40 20.95
N HIS A 382 -6.27 14.35 20.43
CA HIS A 382 -5.12 15.16 20.85
C HIS A 382 -4.67 14.97 22.32
N ASP A 383 -5.00 13.83 22.95
CA ASP A 383 -4.51 13.48 24.29
C ASP A 383 -3.20 12.69 24.21
N LEU A 384 -2.10 13.40 23.93
CA LEU A 384 -0.78 12.82 23.67
C LEU A 384 -0.22 12.01 24.86
N ASN A 385 -0.68 12.25 26.09
CA ASN A 385 -0.22 11.50 27.26
C ASN A 385 -0.79 10.08 27.27
N GLN A 386 -2.09 9.93 26.98
CA GLN A 386 -2.70 8.62 26.88
C GLN A 386 -2.15 7.82 25.70
N VAL A 387 -1.85 8.47 24.57
CA VAL A 387 -1.18 7.80 23.43
C VAL A 387 0.13 7.15 23.88
N LEU A 388 1.00 7.91 24.56
CA LEU A 388 2.28 7.38 25.04
C LEU A 388 2.09 6.22 26.02
N ASN A 389 1.12 6.31 26.93
CA ASN A 389 0.82 5.22 27.87
C ASN A 389 0.46 3.92 27.13
N TYR A 390 -0.49 3.98 26.19
CA TYR A 390 -0.92 2.80 25.44
C TYR A 390 0.17 2.27 24.48
N TYR A 391 0.91 3.15 23.80
CA TYR A 391 2.01 2.75 22.92
C TYR A 391 3.18 2.14 23.69
N GLN A 392 3.49 2.62 24.90
CA GLN A 392 4.53 2.02 25.75
C GLN A 392 4.12 0.63 26.24
N GLN A 393 2.85 0.44 26.61
CA GLN A 393 2.33 -0.89 26.94
C GLN A 393 2.43 -1.84 25.74
N ALA A 394 1.99 -1.41 24.54
CA ALA A 394 2.13 -2.20 23.32
C ALA A 394 3.60 -2.52 22.99
N LEU A 395 4.51 -1.56 23.20
CA LEU A 395 5.94 -1.75 22.96
C LEU A 395 6.53 -2.78 23.92
N SER A 396 6.12 -2.76 25.20
CA SER A 396 6.58 -3.74 26.19
C SER A 396 6.21 -5.18 25.79
N ILE A 397 5.01 -5.39 25.24
CA ILE A 397 4.58 -6.68 24.71
C ILE A 397 5.43 -7.06 23.48
N GLN A 398 5.61 -6.14 22.53
CA GLN A 398 6.42 -6.40 21.33
C GLN A 398 7.90 -6.65 21.65
N GLU A 399 8.45 -6.06 22.73
CA GLU A 399 9.81 -6.32 23.19
C GLU A 399 9.98 -7.70 23.81
N LEU A 400 8.93 -8.26 24.42
CA LEU A 400 8.91 -9.66 24.90
C LEU A 400 8.83 -10.65 23.73
N VAL A 401 7.94 -10.40 22.76
CA VAL A 401 7.72 -11.30 21.61
C VAL A 401 8.84 -11.22 20.58
N TYR A 402 9.43 -10.03 20.39
CA TYR A 402 10.54 -9.80 19.47
C TYR A 402 11.80 -9.36 20.25
N PRO A 403 12.61 -10.33 20.74
CA PRO A 403 13.87 -10.04 21.42
C PRO A 403 14.86 -9.29 20.52
N ASN A 404 14.86 -9.63 19.23
CA ASN A 404 15.70 -9.00 18.21
C ASN A 404 14.97 -7.85 17.48
N ASP A 405 15.69 -7.13 16.63
CA ASP A 405 15.09 -6.10 15.79
C ASP A 405 14.01 -6.72 14.88
N HIS A 406 12.86 -6.04 14.81
CA HIS A 406 11.71 -6.49 14.01
C HIS A 406 10.97 -5.28 13.43
N LEU A 407 10.40 -5.43 12.23
CA LEU A 407 9.81 -4.32 11.48
C LEU A 407 8.61 -3.68 12.21
N ASN A 408 7.73 -4.49 12.81
CA ASN A 408 6.56 -3.99 13.54
C ASN A 408 6.96 -3.19 14.80
N LYS A 409 7.99 -3.65 15.51
CA LYS A 409 8.59 -2.95 16.65
C LYS A 409 9.18 -1.61 16.23
N ALA A 410 9.91 -1.59 15.12
CA ALA A 410 10.49 -0.36 14.55
C ALA A 410 9.41 0.68 14.17
N LYS A 411 8.29 0.23 13.59
CA LYS A 411 7.13 1.08 13.28
C LYS A 411 6.50 1.70 14.54
N LEU A 412 6.29 0.91 15.60
CA LEU A 412 5.74 1.42 16.86
C LEU A 412 6.68 2.43 17.53
N ILE A 413 8.00 2.14 17.55
CA ILE A 413 9.02 3.06 18.08
C ILE A 413 9.01 4.39 17.32
N ARG A 414 8.87 4.36 15.99
CA ARG A 414 8.74 5.57 15.17
C ARG A 414 7.50 6.36 15.55
N ASN A 415 6.36 5.70 15.70
CA ASN A 415 5.11 6.36 16.09
C ASN A 415 5.27 7.04 17.47
N ILE A 416 5.91 6.40 18.44
CA ILE A 416 6.25 7.02 19.73
C ILE A 416 7.12 8.28 19.51
N GLY A 417 8.13 8.22 18.65
CA GLY A 417 8.96 9.38 18.29
C GLY A 417 8.16 10.54 17.70
N ILE A 418 7.16 10.26 16.86
CA ILE A 418 6.24 11.27 16.30
C ILE A 418 5.41 11.92 17.41
N ILE A 419 4.88 11.13 18.36
CA ILE A 419 4.12 11.69 19.49
C ILE A 419 4.97 12.63 20.35
N TYR A 420 6.25 12.31 20.59
CA TYR A 420 7.16 13.25 21.25
C TYR A 420 7.41 14.53 20.43
N SER A 421 7.48 14.43 19.09
CA SER A 421 7.55 15.60 18.20
C SER A 421 6.31 16.49 18.31
N ASP A 422 5.12 15.91 18.44
CA ASP A 422 3.88 16.66 18.60
C ASP A 422 3.76 17.31 19.99
N LYS A 423 4.37 16.70 21.01
CA LYS A 423 4.58 17.31 22.33
C LYS A 423 5.68 18.39 22.36
N GLN A 424 6.37 18.63 21.24
CA GLN A 424 7.52 19.53 21.15
C GLN A 424 8.75 19.10 21.97
N ASP A 425 8.82 17.82 22.35
CA ASP A 425 9.98 17.22 22.98
C ASP A 425 10.90 16.64 21.90
N TRP A 426 11.62 17.55 21.24
CA TRP A 426 12.44 17.23 20.07
C TRP A 426 13.56 16.23 20.38
N GLN A 427 14.11 16.26 21.60
CA GLN A 427 15.23 15.41 22.00
C GLN A 427 14.81 13.95 22.08
N ASN A 428 13.70 13.67 22.77
CA ASN A 428 13.17 12.31 22.85
C ASN A 428 12.68 11.83 21.48
N ALA A 429 12.03 12.71 20.70
CA ALA A 429 11.60 12.39 19.34
C ALA A 429 12.78 11.94 18.46
N LEU A 430 13.89 12.70 18.45
CA LEU A 430 15.10 12.35 17.71
C LEU A 430 15.74 11.05 18.22
N ASN A 431 15.73 10.79 19.53
CA ASN A 431 16.26 9.55 20.09
C ASN A 431 15.50 8.32 19.55
N TYR A 432 14.17 8.34 19.63
CA TYR A 432 13.33 7.25 19.12
C TYR A 432 13.44 7.09 17.60
N LEU A 433 13.43 8.17 16.84
CA LEU A 433 13.55 8.10 15.37
C LEU A 433 14.93 7.63 14.90
N ASN A 434 16.01 8.06 15.57
CA ASN A 434 17.35 7.54 15.27
C ASN A 434 17.48 6.06 15.64
N ARG A 435 16.82 5.59 16.71
CA ARG A 435 16.72 4.16 17.03
C ARG A 435 15.99 3.41 15.92
N THR A 436 14.83 3.90 15.46
CA THR A 436 14.12 3.29 14.33
C THR A 436 14.96 3.26 13.06
N LEU A 437 15.64 4.36 12.72
CA LEU A 437 16.46 4.44 11.52
C LEU A 437 17.56 3.36 11.52
N LYS A 438 18.23 3.15 12.66
CA LYS A 438 19.22 2.08 12.83
C LYS A 438 18.59 0.70 12.64
N MET A 439 17.43 0.44 13.24
CA MET A 439 16.72 -0.84 13.07
C MET A 439 16.36 -1.08 11.60
N TYR A 440 15.82 -0.09 10.90
CA TYR A 440 15.51 -0.21 9.48
C TYR A 440 16.77 -0.45 8.63
N GLN A 441 17.87 0.24 8.90
CA GLN A 441 19.14 0.01 8.19
C GLN A 441 19.70 -1.41 8.40
N CYS A 442 19.57 -1.97 9.61
CA CYS A 442 19.99 -3.33 9.89
C CYS A 442 19.09 -4.37 9.21
N LEU A 443 17.76 -4.21 9.33
CA LEU A 443 16.77 -5.17 8.83
C LEU A 443 16.65 -5.15 7.30
N LEU A 444 16.83 -4.00 6.68
CA LEU A 444 16.63 -3.78 5.24
C LEU A 444 17.97 -3.64 4.51
N SER A 445 19.06 -4.15 5.08
CA SER A 445 20.42 -4.01 4.57
C SER A 445 20.63 -4.52 3.13
N MET A 446 19.81 -5.47 2.67
CA MET A 446 19.78 -5.97 1.29
C MET A 446 19.10 -5.01 0.30
N ASN A 447 18.31 -4.05 0.79
CA ASN A 447 17.64 -3.01 0.01
C ASN A 447 17.78 -1.64 0.69
N ILE A 448 18.96 -1.05 0.53
CA ILE A 448 19.33 0.26 1.11
C ILE A 448 18.34 1.37 0.72
N ASN A 449 17.62 1.18 -0.38
CA ASN A 449 16.60 2.09 -0.88
C ASN A 449 15.20 1.55 -0.53
N HIS A 450 14.89 1.48 0.75
CA HIS A 450 13.55 1.08 1.20
C HIS A 450 12.70 2.32 1.56
N PRO A 451 11.42 2.40 1.14
CA PRO A 451 10.53 3.52 1.46
C PRO A 451 10.45 3.85 2.96
N ASP A 452 10.47 2.85 3.84
CA ASP A 452 10.44 3.07 5.30
C ASP A 452 11.66 3.85 5.83
N ILE A 453 12.83 3.70 5.20
CA ILE A 453 14.04 4.47 5.53
C ILE A 453 13.86 5.93 5.10
N ALA A 454 13.31 6.15 3.90
CA ALA A 454 13.03 7.49 3.40
C ALA A 454 12.04 8.23 4.32
N ILE A 455 10.97 7.55 4.74
CA ILE A 455 9.99 8.10 5.68
C ILE A 455 10.67 8.52 6.99
N CYS A 456 11.54 7.69 7.57
CA CYS A 456 12.27 8.05 8.79
C CYS A 456 13.18 9.26 8.62
N TYR A 457 13.90 9.35 7.49
CA TYR A 457 14.69 10.55 7.19
C TYR A 457 13.81 11.80 7.10
N GLY A 458 12.63 11.69 6.49
CA GLY A 458 11.65 12.77 6.42
C GLY A 458 11.14 13.21 7.79
N ASP A 459 10.87 12.29 8.70
CA ASP A 459 10.42 12.63 10.07
C ASP A 459 11.51 13.36 10.86
N ILE A 460 12.76 12.90 10.74
CA ILE A 460 13.92 13.55 11.36
C ILE A 460 14.11 14.95 10.74
N GLY A 461 14.00 15.08 9.42
CA GLY A 461 14.03 16.36 8.70
C GLY A 461 12.95 17.33 9.17
N ASN A 462 11.71 16.85 9.35
CA ASN A 462 10.60 17.65 9.88
C ASN A 462 10.92 18.18 11.30
N ILE A 463 11.54 17.37 12.18
CA ILE A 463 11.92 17.82 13.53
C ILE A 463 12.99 18.91 13.46
N TYR A 464 14.05 18.71 12.68
CA TYR A 464 15.09 19.73 12.54
C TYR A 464 14.54 21.02 11.93
N GLU A 465 13.58 20.94 11.01
CA GLU A 465 12.88 22.11 10.49
C GLU A 465 12.08 22.84 11.58
N LYS A 466 11.32 22.09 12.42
CA LYS A 466 10.59 22.67 13.57
C LYS A 466 11.54 23.32 14.59
N MET A 467 12.75 22.77 14.77
CA MET A 467 13.83 23.35 15.58
C MET A 467 14.55 24.53 14.90
N ASN A 468 14.17 24.90 13.67
CA ASN A 468 14.82 25.89 12.84
C ASN A 468 16.31 25.59 12.50
N ASN A 469 16.72 24.32 12.60
CA ASN A 469 18.03 23.86 12.14
C ASN A 469 17.95 23.46 10.67
N LEU A 470 17.97 24.47 9.80
CA LEU A 470 17.73 24.32 8.36
C LEU A 470 18.84 23.56 7.62
N ASP A 471 20.06 23.48 8.16
CA ASP A 471 21.17 22.72 7.56
C ASP A 471 20.95 21.21 7.69
N LEU A 472 20.64 20.75 8.91
CA LEU A 472 20.35 19.33 9.13
C LEU A 472 19.03 18.93 8.47
N ALA A 473 17.99 19.77 8.54
CA ALA A 473 16.73 19.51 7.87
C ALA A 473 16.93 19.25 6.36
N LEU A 474 17.69 20.13 5.68
CA LEU A 474 18.00 19.97 4.26
C LEU A 474 18.70 18.65 3.96
N ASN A 475 19.75 18.30 4.72
CA ASN A 475 20.48 17.04 4.55
C ASN A 475 19.57 15.81 4.67
N TYR A 476 18.68 15.80 5.67
CA TYR A 476 17.75 14.69 5.86
C TYR A 476 16.68 14.61 4.77
N TYR A 477 16.13 15.74 4.32
CA TYR A 477 15.20 15.75 3.19
C TYR A 477 15.87 15.35 1.87
N ASP A 478 17.14 15.73 1.65
CA ASP A 478 17.91 15.31 0.47
C ASP A 478 18.08 13.79 0.46
N LYS A 479 18.42 13.17 1.60
CA LYS A 479 18.51 11.71 1.75
C LYS A 479 17.17 11.01 1.52
N GLN A 480 16.08 11.56 2.06
CA GLN A 480 14.73 11.06 1.81
C GLN A 480 14.43 11.08 0.31
N PHE A 481 14.64 12.22 -0.34
CA PHE A 481 14.32 12.42 -1.75
C PHE A 481 15.14 11.51 -2.67
N GLN A 482 16.43 11.29 -2.36
CA GLN A 482 17.29 10.37 -3.12
C GLN A 482 16.76 8.93 -3.12
N ILE A 483 16.32 8.43 -1.96
CA ILE A 483 15.74 7.09 -1.85
C ILE A 483 14.40 7.05 -2.62
N GLU A 484 13.51 8.01 -2.35
CA GLU A 484 12.20 8.04 -3.01
C GLU A 484 12.30 8.10 -4.54
N GLU A 485 13.27 8.83 -5.08
CA GLU A 485 13.50 8.91 -6.53
C GLU A 485 13.92 7.57 -7.15
N GLN A 486 14.55 6.70 -6.37
CA GLN A 486 14.98 5.37 -6.83
C GLN A 486 13.88 4.31 -6.67
N CYS A 487 12.99 4.47 -5.69
CA CYS A 487 11.96 3.47 -5.36
C CYS A 487 10.60 3.75 -5.98
N LEU A 488 10.24 5.04 -6.10
CA LEU A 488 8.88 5.44 -6.48
C LEU A 488 8.78 5.63 -7.98
N SER A 489 7.58 5.38 -8.51
CA SER A 489 7.29 5.72 -9.89
C SER A 489 7.48 7.22 -10.13
N PHE A 490 7.84 7.57 -11.35
CA PHE A 490 8.17 8.95 -11.70
C PHE A 490 7.05 9.95 -11.38
N ASN A 491 5.79 9.51 -11.39
CA ASN A 491 4.59 10.33 -11.17
C ASN A 491 4.14 10.40 -9.71
N HIS A 492 4.87 9.75 -8.81
CA HIS A 492 4.47 9.67 -7.42
C HIS A 492 4.40 11.07 -6.78
N SER A 493 3.28 11.38 -6.13
CA SER A 493 2.99 12.68 -5.52
C SER A 493 4.04 13.11 -4.49
N ASN A 494 4.56 12.15 -3.70
CA ASN A 494 5.61 12.40 -2.71
C ASN A 494 6.87 13.06 -3.31
N LEU A 495 7.28 12.69 -4.52
CA LEU A 495 8.46 13.30 -5.16
C LEU A 495 8.26 14.80 -5.39
N ILE A 496 7.03 15.23 -5.69
CA ILE A 496 6.69 16.65 -5.81
C ILE A 496 6.74 17.32 -4.44
N ILE A 497 6.05 16.74 -3.46
CA ILE A 497 5.88 17.33 -2.13
C ILE A 497 7.22 17.50 -1.44
N HIS A 498 8.10 16.50 -1.48
CA HIS A 498 9.40 16.56 -0.82
C HIS A 498 10.40 17.45 -1.56
N PHE A 499 10.33 17.50 -2.89
CA PHE A 499 11.12 18.48 -3.65
C PHE A 499 10.69 19.93 -3.32
N ASP A 500 9.39 20.20 -3.22
CA ASP A 500 8.88 21.50 -2.77
C ASP A 500 9.41 21.86 -1.37
N LYS A 501 9.50 20.88 -0.44
CA LYS A 501 10.07 21.10 0.90
C LYS A 501 11.54 21.52 0.84
N ILE A 502 12.36 20.83 0.04
CA ILE A 502 13.78 21.17 -0.16
C ILE A 502 13.92 22.62 -0.65
N ILE A 503 13.15 22.99 -1.68
CA ILE A 503 13.18 24.34 -2.25
C ILE A 503 12.71 25.40 -1.24
N ASN A 504 11.66 25.11 -0.47
CA ASN A 504 11.17 26.01 0.57
C ASN A 504 12.22 26.23 1.67
N ILE A 505 12.99 25.21 2.05
CA ILE A 505 14.08 25.34 3.03
C ILE A 505 15.22 26.18 2.47
N LEU A 506 15.62 25.96 1.22
CA LEU A 506 16.62 26.80 0.55
C LEU A 506 16.16 28.27 0.49
N LYS A 507 14.88 28.52 0.22
CA LYS A 507 14.29 29.86 0.28
C LYS A 507 14.35 30.45 1.69
N LYS A 508 13.99 29.69 2.74
CA LYS A 508 14.11 30.13 4.15
C LYS A 508 15.56 30.45 4.54
N LYS A 509 16.54 29.74 3.98
CA LYS A 509 17.98 30.01 4.17
C LYS A 509 18.51 31.17 3.32
N ASN A 510 17.66 31.83 2.54
CA ASN A 510 18.03 32.87 1.58
C ASN A 510 19.03 32.39 0.49
N GLN A 511 19.04 31.08 0.19
CA GLN A 511 19.90 30.46 -0.84
C GLN A 511 19.13 30.30 -2.17
N ILE A 512 18.56 31.41 -2.66
CA ILE A 512 17.67 31.40 -3.83
C ILE A 512 18.39 30.89 -5.09
N GLU A 513 19.67 31.23 -5.29
CA GLU A 513 20.41 30.79 -6.49
C GLU A 513 20.65 29.28 -6.51
N LYS A 514 20.96 28.68 -5.36
CA LYS A 514 21.07 27.22 -5.25
C LYS A 514 19.75 26.54 -5.56
N ALA A 515 18.64 27.10 -5.09
CA ALA A 515 17.30 26.58 -5.38
C ALA A 515 16.95 26.66 -6.87
N ILE A 516 17.26 27.78 -7.52
CA ILE A 516 17.04 27.95 -8.97
C ILE A 516 17.89 26.94 -9.76
N ASN A 517 19.17 26.82 -9.44
CA ASN A 517 20.07 25.88 -10.12
C ASN A 517 19.58 24.44 -9.96
N LEU A 518 19.18 24.03 -8.75
CA LEU A 518 18.63 22.70 -8.49
C LEU A 518 17.34 22.44 -9.30
N CYS A 519 16.43 23.42 -9.38
CA CYS A 519 15.23 23.31 -10.21
C CYS A 519 15.58 23.20 -11.71
N GLN A 520 16.56 23.97 -12.19
CA GLN A 520 16.98 23.94 -13.60
C GLN A 520 17.67 22.63 -13.97
N GLU A 521 18.57 22.12 -13.12
CA GLU A 521 19.18 20.80 -13.28
C GLU A 521 18.11 19.72 -13.33
N LYS A 522 17.13 19.78 -12.42
CA LYS A 522 16.05 18.81 -12.41
C LYS A 522 15.21 18.89 -13.68
N LEU A 523 14.81 20.09 -14.08
CA LEU A 523 14.04 20.32 -15.30
C LEU A 523 14.77 19.81 -16.55
N LEU A 524 16.10 19.98 -16.63
CA LEU A 524 16.91 19.47 -17.73
C LEU A 524 16.91 17.94 -17.77
N ILE A 525 17.07 17.27 -16.63
CA ILE A 525 16.97 15.81 -16.53
C ILE A 525 15.58 15.34 -16.99
N LEU A 526 14.51 16.00 -16.54
CA LEU A 526 13.16 15.65 -16.94
C LEU A 526 12.93 15.87 -18.44
N LYS A 527 13.43 16.97 -19.00
CA LYS A 527 13.34 17.25 -20.43
C LYS A 527 14.02 16.16 -21.27
N ASN A 528 15.17 15.65 -20.81
CA ASN A 528 15.86 14.57 -21.48
C ASN A 528 15.11 13.23 -21.43
N ILE A 529 14.35 12.97 -20.35
CA ILE A 529 13.55 11.75 -20.20
C ILE A 529 12.29 11.78 -21.08
N PHE A 530 11.57 12.90 -21.13
CA PHE A 530 10.25 12.99 -21.78
C PHE A 530 10.27 13.46 -23.23
N GLY A 531 11.41 13.92 -23.75
CA GLY A 531 11.51 14.34 -25.15
C GLY A 531 10.53 15.47 -25.49
N ILE A 532 9.68 15.28 -26.52
CA ILE A 532 8.77 16.31 -27.06
C ILE A 532 7.49 16.48 -26.21
N GLU A 533 7.07 15.46 -25.44
CA GLU A 533 5.87 15.51 -24.60
C GLU A 533 6.12 16.10 -23.19
N TYR A 534 7.34 16.59 -22.94
CA TYR A 534 7.79 17.07 -21.63
C TYR A 534 6.96 18.23 -21.06
N GLU A 535 6.40 19.08 -21.91
CA GLU A 535 5.71 20.31 -21.48
C GLU A 535 4.42 20.03 -20.69
N TYR A 536 3.83 18.84 -20.82
CA TYR A 536 2.52 18.52 -20.23
C TYR A 536 2.59 17.76 -18.91
N HIS A 537 3.80 17.44 -18.44
CA HIS A 537 3.98 16.57 -17.29
C HIS A 537 3.78 17.31 -15.95
N THR A 538 2.94 16.78 -15.06
CA THR A 538 2.62 17.32 -13.72
C THR A 538 3.86 17.79 -12.93
N ARG A 539 4.92 16.97 -12.88
CA ARG A 539 6.19 17.33 -12.22
C ARG A 539 6.90 18.53 -12.85
N ILE A 540 6.90 18.63 -14.18
CA ILE A 540 7.58 19.71 -14.91
C ILE A 540 6.84 21.03 -14.65
N VAL A 541 5.52 21.01 -14.76
CA VAL A 541 4.68 22.18 -14.46
C VAL A 541 4.89 22.65 -13.02
N ARG A 542 4.98 21.73 -12.06
CA ARG A 542 5.26 22.09 -10.67
C ARG A 542 6.64 22.71 -10.48
N ILE A 543 7.69 22.16 -11.12
CA ILE A 543 9.04 22.74 -11.09
C ILE A 543 9.05 24.14 -11.73
N LEU A 544 8.34 24.35 -12.84
CA LEU A 544 8.19 25.66 -13.46
C LEU A 544 7.51 26.67 -12.51
N ILE A 545 6.47 26.26 -11.79
CA ILE A 545 5.84 27.10 -10.74
C ILE A 545 6.86 27.45 -9.66
N LEU A 546 7.65 26.48 -9.17
CA LEU A 546 8.70 26.74 -8.18
C LEU A 546 9.72 27.76 -8.70
N ILE A 547 10.20 27.62 -9.92
CA ILE A 547 11.12 28.58 -10.55
C ILE A 547 10.48 29.97 -10.60
N ALA A 548 9.23 30.08 -11.07
CA ALA A 548 8.50 31.35 -11.11
C ALA A 548 8.42 32.00 -9.72
N THR A 549 8.11 31.23 -8.67
CA THR A 549 8.02 31.71 -7.28
C THR A 549 9.36 32.14 -6.68
N LEU A 550 10.47 31.56 -7.13
CA LEU A 550 11.83 31.95 -6.72
C LEU A 550 12.27 33.26 -7.37
N TYR A 551 11.81 33.51 -8.61
CA TYR A 551 12.08 34.75 -9.34
C TYR A 551 11.18 35.93 -8.94
N GLU A 552 10.08 35.74 -8.19
CA GLU A 552 9.16 36.84 -7.80
C GLU A 552 9.90 38.02 -7.16
N ASP A 553 10.78 37.72 -6.21
CA ASP A 553 11.51 38.73 -5.45
C ASP A 553 12.83 39.14 -6.13
N LYS A 554 13.41 38.27 -6.97
CA LYS A 554 14.70 38.51 -7.67
C LYS A 554 14.53 39.27 -8.99
N ASN A 555 13.62 38.82 -9.84
CA ASN A 555 13.35 39.38 -11.15
C ASN A 555 11.88 39.15 -11.56
N PRO A 556 10.97 40.09 -11.28
CA PRO A 556 9.54 39.92 -11.54
C PRO A 556 9.21 39.78 -13.04
N ARG A 557 10.09 40.25 -13.94
CA ARG A 557 9.89 40.07 -15.39
C ARG A 557 10.08 38.61 -15.80
N GLU A 558 11.13 37.97 -15.32
CA GLU A 558 11.37 36.53 -15.57
C GLU A 558 10.29 35.67 -14.91
N SER A 559 9.92 35.98 -13.66
CA SER A 559 8.81 35.30 -12.98
C SER A 559 7.51 35.36 -13.82
N HIS A 560 7.20 36.53 -14.37
CA HIS A 560 6.05 36.70 -15.25
C HIS A 560 6.14 35.86 -16.54
N GLN A 561 7.31 35.77 -17.17
CA GLN A 561 7.51 34.94 -18.37
C GLN A 561 7.28 33.45 -18.08
N TYR A 562 7.78 32.95 -16.95
CA TYR A 562 7.51 31.57 -16.52
C TYR A 562 6.02 31.34 -16.30
N TYR A 563 5.33 32.27 -15.63
CA TYR A 563 3.88 32.18 -15.44
C TYR A 563 3.08 32.22 -16.75
N GLN A 564 3.52 32.98 -17.76
CA GLN A 564 2.90 32.97 -19.09
C GLN A 564 3.08 31.63 -19.78
N HIS A 565 4.30 31.10 -19.78
CA HIS A 565 4.61 29.79 -20.34
C HIS A 565 3.77 28.67 -19.69
N ILE A 566 3.58 28.72 -18.36
CA ILE A 566 2.74 27.75 -17.65
C ILE A 566 1.26 27.87 -18.07
N LEU A 567 0.74 29.09 -18.28
CA LEU A 567 -0.63 29.28 -18.75
C LEU A 567 -0.85 28.68 -20.13
N GLU A 568 0.11 28.82 -21.05
CA GLU A 568 0.05 28.24 -22.40
C GLU A 568 -0.04 26.70 -22.31
N ILE A 569 0.75 26.07 -21.45
CA ILE A 569 0.68 24.61 -21.20
C ILE A 569 -0.72 24.18 -20.71
N PHE A 570 -1.32 24.94 -19.80
CA PHE A 570 -2.63 24.59 -19.23
C PHE A 570 -3.81 24.86 -20.17
N GLU A 571 -3.68 25.73 -21.16
CA GLU A 571 -4.71 25.88 -22.21
C GLU A 571 -4.80 24.62 -23.09
N HIS A 572 -3.77 23.78 -23.08
CA HIS A 572 -3.71 22.50 -23.78
C HIS A 572 -3.97 21.27 -22.88
N ASN A 573 -3.84 21.36 -21.55
CA ASN A 573 -3.95 20.22 -20.63
C ASN A 573 -4.92 20.45 -19.46
N LYS A 574 -5.84 19.50 -19.23
CA LYS A 574 -6.93 19.58 -18.24
C LYS A 574 -6.57 19.00 -16.85
N ASN A 575 -5.35 19.20 -16.35
CA ASN A 575 -5.07 18.84 -14.95
C ASN A 575 -5.55 19.96 -14.02
N GLU A 576 -6.75 19.77 -13.47
CA GLU A 576 -7.51 20.79 -12.76
C GLU A 576 -6.85 21.22 -11.42
N ASP A 577 -6.21 20.29 -10.70
CA ASP A 577 -5.64 20.58 -9.38
C ASP A 577 -4.39 21.46 -9.46
N ILE A 578 -3.46 21.13 -10.36
CA ILE A 578 -2.23 21.91 -10.54
C ILE A 578 -2.57 23.27 -11.14
N PHE A 579 -3.58 23.33 -12.01
CA PHE A 579 -4.02 24.60 -12.59
C PHE A 579 -4.60 25.54 -11.53
N GLN A 580 -5.37 25.01 -10.56
CA GLN A 580 -5.83 25.80 -9.40
C GLN A 580 -4.66 26.37 -8.59
N ILE A 581 -3.63 25.56 -8.33
CA ILE A 581 -2.44 25.99 -7.59
C ILE A 581 -1.71 27.09 -8.36
N CYS A 582 -1.49 26.90 -9.67
CA CYS A 582 -0.81 27.88 -10.52
C CYS A 582 -1.55 29.22 -10.57
N LEU A 583 -2.87 29.20 -10.79
CA LEU A 583 -3.67 30.43 -10.80
C LEU A 583 -3.57 31.14 -9.45
N SER A 584 -3.66 30.40 -8.35
CA SER A 584 -3.56 30.96 -6.99
C SER A 584 -2.20 31.62 -6.74
N THR A 585 -1.09 31.00 -7.17
CA THR A 585 0.25 31.60 -7.06
C THR A 585 0.39 32.85 -7.94
N MET A 586 -0.14 32.82 -9.16
CA MET A 586 -0.13 33.97 -10.06
C MET A 586 -0.95 35.16 -9.56
N ILE A 587 -2.12 34.92 -8.96
CA ILE A 587 -2.95 35.97 -8.37
C ILE A 587 -2.16 36.70 -7.28
N ASN A 588 -1.50 35.95 -6.40
CA ASN A 588 -0.67 36.52 -5.34
C ASN A 588 0.50 37.34 -5.91
N PHE A 589 1.19 36.81 -6.93
CA PHE A 589 2.27 37.52 -7.62
C PHE A 589 1.78 38.84 -8.25
N TYR A 590 0.74 38.79 -9.07
CA TYR A 590 0.20 40.00 -9.71
C TYR A 590 -0.35 41.00 -8.72
N TRP A 591 -0.93 40.55 -7.61
CA TRP A 591 -1.35 41.42 -6.52
C TRP A 591 -0.16 42.16 -5.90
N LYS A 592 0.93 41.45 -5.57
CA LYS A 592 2.18 42.07 -5.05
C LYS A 592 2.75 43.10 -6.03
N CYS A 593 2.74 42.80 -7.32
CA CYS A 593 3.21 43.70 -8.37
C CYS A 593 2.23 44.83 -8.73
N ARG A 594 1.07 44.94 -8.05
CA ARG A 594 -0.01 45.90 -8.33
C ARG A 594 -0.59 45.81 -9.75
N MET A 595 -0.49 44.64 -10.38
CA MET A 595 -1.04 44.35 -11.71
C MET A 595 -2.47 43.79 -11.59
N PHE A 596 -3.38 44.59 -11.04
CA PHE A 596 -4.72 44.14 -10.64
C PHE A 596 -5.58 43.63 -11.80
N ASP A 597 -5.42 44.17 -13.01
CA ASP A 597 -6.14 43.68 -14.20
C ASP A 597 -5.81 42.22 -14.53
N ARG A 598 -4.53 41.83 -14.40
CA ARG A 598 -4.09 40.45 -14.65
C ARG A 598 -4.49 39.52 -13.51
N ALA A 599 -4.38 39.99 -12.27
CA ALA A 599 -4.89 39.27 -11.11
C ALA A 599 -6.40 38.98 -11.26
N LEU A 600 -7.18 39.94 -11.78
CA LEU A 600 -8.60 39.78 -12.06
C LEU A 600 -8.87 38.68 -13.09
N ILE A 601 -8.13 38.66 -14.20
CA ILE A 601 -8.26 37.61 -15.23
C ILE A 601 -7.98 36.22 -14.62
N CYS A 602 -6.89 36.08 -13.86
CA CYS A 602 -6.55 34.82 -13.21
C CYS A 602 -7.61 34.39 -12.18
N GLN A 603 -8.14 35.34 -11.39
CA GLN A 603 -9.19 35.08 -10.41
C GLN A 603 -10.50 34.63 -11.07
N MET A 604 -10.86 35.21 -12.22
CA MET A 604 -12.01 34.78 -13.01
C MET A 604 -11.82 33.37 -13.57
N LYS A 605 -10.64 33.05 -14.13
CA LYS A 605 -10.30 31.69 -14.58
C LYS A 605 -10.43 30.68 -13.43
N LEU A 606 -9.90 31.01 -12.24
CA LEU A 606 -9.97 30.15 -11.05
C LEU A 606 -11.41 29.92 -10.56
N LEU A 607 -12.24 30.97 -10.53
CA LEU A 607 -13.65 30.86 -10.14
C LEU A 607 -14.43 29.95 -11.09
N ASN A 608 -14.20 30.07 -12.39
CA ASN A 608 -14.88 29.25 -13.39
C ASN A 608 -14.49 27.77 -13.26
N LEU A 609 -13.20 27.49 -13.04
CA LEU A 609 -12.70 26.15 -12.78
C LEU A 609 -13.31 25.55 -11.49
N ARG A 610 -13.37 26.32 -10.40
CA ARG A 610 -14.02 25.86 -9.17
C ARG A 610 -15.51 25.59 -9.35
N ARG A 611 -16.20 26.34 -10.19
CA ARG A 611 -17.62 26.12 -10.51
C ARG A 611 -17.87 24.87 -11.36
N SER A 612 -16.92 24.43 -12.19
CA SER A 612 -17.08 23.19 -12.95
C SER A 612 -16.85 21.93 -12.10
N ILE A 613 -16.05 22.05 -11.03
CA ILE A 613 -15.62 20.91 -10.20
C ILE A 613 -16.47 20.77 -8.93
N LEU A 614 -16.76 21.89 -8.28
CA LEU A 614 -17.36 21.92 -6.95
C LEU A 614 -18.86 22.20 -7.02
N SER A 615 -19.59 21.75 -5.99
CA SER A 615 -21.02 22.08 -5.86
C SER A 615 -21.23 23.59 -5.70
N SER A 616 -22.37 24.10 -6.15
CA SER A 616 -22.67 25.54 -6.20
C SER A 616 -22.58 26.26 -4.84
N ASN A 617 -22.74 25.52 -3.73
CA ASN A 617 -22.65 26.04 -2.36
C ASN A 617 -21.29 25.74 -1.68
N HIS A 618 -20.25 25.37 -2.44
CA HIS A 618 -18.93 25.10 -1.87
C HIS A 618 -18.27 26.38 -1.32
N HIS A 619 -17.58 26.28 -0.17
CA HIS A 619 -16.98 27.46 0.48
C HIS A 619 -15.86 28.08 -0.37
N ASP A 620 -15.16 27.28 -1.19
CA ASP A 620 -14.07 27.79 -2.04
C ASP A 620 -14.58 28.67 -3.18
N ILE A 621 -15.81 28.43 -3.65
CA ILE A 621 -16.48 29.35 -4.59
C ILE A 621 -16.75 30.67 -3.86
N ALA A 622 -17.22 30.63 -2.62
CA ALA A 622 -17.46 31.83 -1.83
C ALA A 622 -16.18 32.63 -1.57
N TYR A 623 -15.07 31.97 -1.23
CA TYR A 623 -13.78 32.63 -1.06
C TYR A 623 -13.26 33.21 -2.37
N SER A 624 -13.38 32.48 -3.49
CA SER A 624 -13.04 33.04 -4.81
C SER A 624 -13.85 34.29 -5.15
N LEU A 625 -15.16 34.31 -4.85
CA LEU A 625 -16.02 35.46 -5.06
C LEU A 625 -15.62 36.64 -4.15
N ARG A 626 -15.27 36.37 -2.89
CA ARG A 626 -14.78 37.38 -1.95
C ARG A 626 -13.48 38.02 -2.46
N ASP A 627 -12.54 37.20 -2.92
CA ASP A 627 -11.23 37.70 -3.37
C ASP A 627 -11.36 38.45 -4.71
N LEU A 628 -12.29 38.03 -5.57
CA LEU A 628 -12.69 38.79 -6.76
C LEU A 628 -13.32 40.15 -6.39
N ALA A 629 -14.19 40.18 -5.37
CA ALA A 629 -14.79 41.43 -4.89
C ALA A 629 -13.74 42.40 -4.33
N ARG A 630 -12.72 41.88 -3.63
CA ARG A 630 -11.57 42.67 -3.17
C ARG A 630 -10.77 43.27 -4.33
N LEU A 631 -10.52 42.50 -5.40
CA LEU A 631 -9.89 43.02 -6.63
C LEU A 631 -10.69 44.17 -7.22
N TYR A 632 -12.00 43.99 -7.43
CA TYR A 632 -12.88 45.05 -7.94
C TYR A 632 -12.89 46.30 -7.04
N ARG A 633 -12.87 46.13 -5.72
CA ARG A 633 -12.80 47.25 -4.78
C ARG A 633 -11.50 48.04 -4.94
N VAL A 634 -10.35 47.38 -5.03
CA VAL A 634 -9.05 48.06 -5.24
C VAL A 634 -9.01 48.77 -6.60
N MET A 635 -9.74 48.27 -7.58
CA MET A 635 -9.90 48.91 -8.90
C MET A 635 -10.98 50.02 -8.93
N ASN A 636 -11.50 50.44 -7.78
CA ASN A 636 -12.58 51.43 -7.63
C ASN A 636 -13.91 51.08 -8.32
N LYS A 637 -14.16 49.79 -8.56
CA LYS A 637 -15.41 49.26 -9.13
C LYS A 637 -16.32 48.76 -8.00
N SER A 638 -16.83 49.71 -7.21
CA SER A 638 -17.53 49.43 -5.95
C SER A 638 -18.85 48.69 -6.14
N ASN A 639 -19.57 48.93 -7.24
CA ASN A 639 -20.85 48.27 -7.52
C ASN A 639 -20.66 46.77 -7.84
N GLU A 640 -19.67 46.45 -8.67
CA GLU A 640 -19.29 45.08 -9.00
C GLU A 640 -18.75 44.36 -7.77
N ALA A 641 -17.89 45.02 -6.98
CA ALA A 641 -17.41 44.48 -5.71
C ALA A 641 -18.57 44.12 -4.77
N LEU A 642 -19.55 45.01 -4.63
CA LEU A 642 -20.73 44.79 -3.80
C LEU A 642 -21.55 43.57 -4.27
N GLN A 643 -21.71 43.38 -5.57
CA GLN A 643 -22.42 42.21 -6.11
C GLN A 643 -21.72 40.89 -5.72
N TYR A 644 -20.40 40.81 -5.91
CA TYR A 644 -19.64 39.61 -5.59
C TYR A 644 -19.53 39.33 -4.09
N PHE A 645 -19.39 40.37 -3.26
CA PHE A 645 -19.46 40.20 -1.80
C PHE A 645 -20.83 39.67 -1.35
N ASN A 646 -21.93 40.16 -1.92
CA ASN A 646 -23.26 39.63 -1.62
C ASN A 646 -23.43 38.16 -2.05
N GLN A 647 -22.88 37.77 -3.20
CA GLN A 647 -22.91 36.37 -3.63
C GLN A 647 -22.09 35.47 -2.69
N SER A 648 -20.89 35.90 -2.31
CA SER A 648 -20.05 35.19 -1.33
C SER A 648 -20.75 35.06 0.02
N LEU A 649 -21.36 36.15 0.51
CA LEU A 649 -22.09 36.19 1.78
C LEU A 649 -23.22 35.17 1.82
N ARG A 650 -24.03 35.08 0.75
CA ARG A 650 -25.14 34.11 0.67
C ARG A 650 -24.65 32.68 0.85
N ILE A 651 -23.56 32.30 0.19
CA ILE A 651 -23.01 30.94 0.26
C ILE A 651 -22.42 30.66 1.65
N LEU A 652 -21.70 31.61 2.25
CA LEU A 652 -21.14 31.42 3.59
C LEU A 652 -22.21 31.40 4.68
N GLN A 653 -23.27 32.21 4.55
CA GLN A 653 -24.38 32.23 5.51
C GLN A 653 -25.18 30.92 5.48
N THR A 654 -25.44 30.35 4.30
CA THR A 654 -26.14 29.06 4.22
C THR A 654 -25.32 27.92 4.79
N LYS A 655 -23.98 27.97 4.66
CA LYS A 655 -23.09 26.90 5.11
C LYS A 655 -22.69 26.99 6.59
N TYR A 656 -22.42 28.19 7.10
CA TYR A 656 -21.85 28.40 8.43
C TYR A 656 -22.74 29.19 9.40
N GLY A 657 -23.86 29.74 8.93
CA GLY A 657 -24.75 30.58 9.73
C GLY A 657 -24.25 32.02 9.91
N SER A 658 -25.09 32.87 10.52
CA SER A 658 -24.84 34.32 10.66
C SER A 658 -23.74 34.69 11.66
N GLU A 659 -23.44 33.80 12.61
CA GLU A 659 -22.47 34.04 13.70
C GLU A 659 -21.01 33.81 13.27
N HIS A 660 -20.78 33.14 12.13
CA HIS A 660 -19.44 32.76 11.68
C HIS A 660 -18.54 33.99 11.39
N ILE A 661 -17.26 33.89 11.74
CA ILE A 661 -16.31 35.01 11.63
C ILE A 661 -16.19 35.55 10.20
N ASP A 662 -16.14 34.66 9.20
CA ASP A 662 -16.05 35.07 7.78
C ASP A 662 -17.31 35.77 7.28
N VAL A 663 -18.48 35.40 7.80
CA VAL A 663 -19.76 36.05 7.47
C VAL A 663 -19.77 37.47 8.02
N LYS A 664 -19.37 37.66 9.29
CA LYS A 664 -19.25 38.98 9.92
C LYS A 664 -18.23 39.86 9.18
N ASN A 665 -17.09 39.30 8.78
CA ASN A 665 -16.07 40.01 8.02
C ASN A 665 -16.60 40.51 6.67
N ILE A 666 -17.29 39.67 5.90
CA ILE A 666 -17.88 40.10 4.61
C ILE A 666 -19.01 41.12 4.80
N GLN A 667 -19.83 40.97 5.84
CA GLN A 667 -20.86 41.97 6.17
C GLN A 667 -20.25 43.34 6.44
N LYS A 668 -19.14 43.40 7.19
CA LYS A 668 -18.41 44.64 7.41
C LYS A 668 -17.90 45.25 6.11
N GLU A 669 -17.25 44.44 5.26
CA GLU A 669 -16.76 44.89 3.94
C GLU A 669 -17.91 45.43 3.05
N ILE A 670 -19.10 44.83 3.13
CA ILE A 670 -20.31 45.29 2.41
C ILE A 670 -20.81 46.63 2.96
N ILE A 671 -20.82 46.82 4.28
CA ILE A 671 -21.25 48.07 4.92
C ILE A 671 -20.30 49.20 4.49
N ASP A 672 -18.99 48.98 4.62
CA ASP A 672 -17.96 49.94 4.23
C ASP A 672 -18.10 50.33 2.75
N LEU A 673 -18.34 49.36 1.87
CA LEU A 673 -18.58 49.61 0.44
C LEU A 673 -19.86 50.39 0.16
N LYS A 674 -20.96 50.11 0.88
CA LYS A 674 -22.22 50.84 0.72
C LYS A 674 -22.08 52.30 1.14
N ASP A 675 -21.31 52.57 2.19
CA ASP A 675 -21.05 53.94 2.65
C ASP A 675 -20.18 54.71 1.66
N ILE A 676 -19.19 54.05 1.05
CA ILE A 676 -18.39 54.62 -0.06
C ILE A 676 -19.27 54.91 -1.29
N ILE A 677 -20.20 54.02 -1.66
CA ILE A 677 -21.09 54.25 -2.80
C ILE A 677 -22.06 55.41 -2.53
N LYS A 678 -22.56 55.53 -1.29
CA LYS A 678 -23.42 56.64 -0.87
C LYS A 678 -22.69 57.98 -0.90
N SER A 679 -21.44 58.04 -0.43
CA SER A 679 -20.66 59.29 -0.47
C SER A 679 -20.30 59.71 -1.90
N LEU A 680 -19.98 58.76 -2.78
CA LEU A 680 -19.71 59.03 -4.19
C LEU A 680 -20.96 59.51 -4.95
N SER A 681 -22.15 58.98 -4.63
CA SER A 681 -23.41 59.42 -5.24
C SER A 681 -23.85 60.79 -4.73
N ALA A 682 -23.70 61.08 -3.43
CA ALA A 682 -23.97 62.41 -2.87
C ALA A 682 -23.07 63.49 -3.49
N ASN A 683 -21.77 63.22 -3.68
CA ASN A 683 -20.85 64.16 -4.32
C ASN A 683 -21.17 64.38 -5.82
N ALA A 684 -21.69 63.36 -6.52
CA ALA A 684 -22.09 63.49 -7.92
C ALA A 684 -23.37 64.32 -8.08
N ASP A 685 -24.31 64.23 -7.14
CA ASP A 685 -25.51 65.06 -7.10
C ASP A 685 -25.17 66.53 -6.75
N ASP A 686 -24.20 66.77 -5.87
CA ASP A 686 -23.71 68.12 -5.57
C ASP A 686 -22.94 68.75 -6.76
N ASP A 687 -22.14 67.97 -7.50
CA ASP A 687 -21.47 68.45 -8.71
C ASP A 687 -22.45 68.71 -9.87
N TYR A 688 -23.51 67.90 -9.98
CA TYR A 688 -24.59 68.10 -10.94
C TYR A 688 -25.45 69.34 -10.60
N ASN A 689 -25.73 69.56 -9.31
CA ASN A 689 -26.42 70.76 -8.81
C ASN A 689 -25.55 72.03 -8.93
N ASN A 690 -24.24 71.93 -8.70
CA ASN A 690 -23.30 73.04 -8.93
C ASN A 690 -23.18 73.40 -10.42
N ARG A 691 -23.14 72.41 -11.33
CA ARG A 691 -23.19 72.67 -12.80
C ARG A 691 -24.53 73.26 -13.28
N ARG A 692 -25.64 72.98 -12.60
CA ARG A 692 -26.92 73.68 -12.82
C ARG A 692 -26.91 75.12 -12.31
N SER A 693 -26.24 75.38 -11.19
CA SER A 693 -26.10 76.74 -10.64
C SER A 693 -25.15 77.64 -11.44
N SER A 694 -24.16 77.06 -12.14
CA SER A 694 -23.22 77.82 -12.98
C SER A 694 -23.71 78.11 -14.40
N ASN A 695 -24.72 77.38 -14.90
CA ASN A 695 -25.25 77.53 -16.26
C ASN A 695 -26.51 78.43 -16.37
N ALA A 696 -26.87 79.16 -15.32
CA ALA A 696 -28.00 80.09 -15.36
C ALA A 696 -27.65 81.49 -15.89
N HIS A 697 -26.40 81.77 -16.29
CA HIS A 697 -26.01 83.07 -16.86
C HIS A 697 -25.15 82.88 -18.13
N LYS A 698 -25.81 82.72 -19.28
CA LYS A 698 -25.53 83.36 -20.59
C LYS A 698 -26.25 82.63 -21.72
N GLU A 699 -27.24 83.30 -22.32
CA GLU A 699 -27.74 82.99 -23.67
C GLU A 699 -26.99 83.81 -24.74
N PHE A 700 -27.07 83.29 -25.97
CA PHE A 700 -26.77 83.87 -27.30
C PHE A 700 -25.31 83.99 -27.76
N PHE A 701 -24.90 83.14 -28.71
CA PHE A 701 -24.66 83.53 -30.13
C PHE A 701 -24.22 82.32 -31.01
N ILE A 702 -24.98 82.09 -32.09
CA ILE A 702 -24.63 81.68 -33.48
C ILE A 702 -23.55 80.61 -33.74
N MET A 703 -23.96 79.50 -34.37
CA MET A 703 -23.10 78.60 -35.15
C MET A 703 -22.83 79.16 -36.57
N PRO A 704 -21.66 78.82 -37.14
CA PRO A 704 -21.68 78.18 -38.45
C PRO A 704 -20.81 76.91 -38.54
N GLN A 705 -21.43 75.94 -39.22
CA GLN A 705 -20.98 74.90 -40.15
C GLN A 705 -19.50 74.56 -40.43
N ASN A 706 -19.37 73.28 -40.85
CA ASN A 706 -18.33 72.63 -41.66
C ASN A 706 -17.05 72.21 -40.92
N ASP A 707 -16.39 71.07 -41.19
CA ASP A 707 -16.55 70.00 -42.18
C ASP A 707 -15.63 68.86 -41.68
N SER A 708 -16.11 67.62 -41.56
CA SER A 708 -15.80 66.53 -42.52
C SER A 708 -14.74 65.52 -42.05
N ASN A 709 -15.09 64.25 -42.30
CA ASN A 709 -14.23 63.09 -42.58
C ASN A 709 -13.44 62.47 -41.40
N SER A 710 -13.48 61.17 -41.16
CA SER A 710 -13.93 59.99 -41.93
C SER A 710 -14.18 58.85 -40.92
N GLN A 711 -15.34 58.18 -40.94
CA GLN A 711 -15.59 56.87 -41.60
C GLN A 711 -14.54 55.79 -41.27
N SER A 712 -14.85 54.54 -40.94
CA SER A 712 -16.09 53.76 -40.89
C SER A 712 -15.68 52.32 -40.46
N SER A 713 -16.36 51.68 -39.50
CA SER A 713 -17.24 50.50 -39.68
C SER A 713 -16.53 49.20 -40.18
N THR A 714 -16.85 47.97 -39.77
CA THR A 714 -18.17 47.36 -39.53
C THR A 714 -17.99 45.95 -38.92
N SER A 715 -18.95 45.57 -38.08
CA SER A 715 -19.33 44.24 -37.62
C SER A 715 -19.84 43.31 -38.72
N ILE A 716 -19.71 41.97 -38.58
CA ILE A 716 -20.68 40.97 -39.09
C ILE A 716 -20.82 39.79 -38.10
N TYR A 717 -22.07 39.49 -37.75
CA TYR A 717 -22.59 38.30 -37.08
C TYR A 717 -22.79 37.13 -38.07
N GLY A 718 -22.66 35.87 -37.64
CA GLY A 718 -23.09 34.72 -38.45
C GLY A 718 -23.08 33.37 -37.72
N ILE A 719 -24.27 32.90 -37.32
CA ILE A 719 -24.60 31.59 -36.74
C ILE A 719 -24.71 30.52 -37.85
N LYS A 720 -24.29 29.26 -37.60
CA LYS A 720 -25.04 28.05 -38.03
C LYS A 720 -24.54 26.73 -37.40
N ASN A 721 -25.49 26.02 -36.81
CA ASN A 721 -25.46 24.60 -36.43
C ASN A 721 -25.21 23.66 -37.62
N LYS A 722 -24.58 22.51 -37.36
CA LYS A 722 -24.95 21.22 -37.98
C LYS A 722 -24.55 20.03 -37.09
N SER A 723 -25.52 19.16 -36.91
CA SER A 723 -25.55 17.86 -36.22
C SER A 723 -25.25 16.69 -37.15
N SER A 724 -24.65 15.61 -36.63
CA SER A 724 -24.77 14.16 -37.02
C SER A 724 -23.40 13.47 -36.86
N THR A 725 -23.21 12.22 -36.42
CA THR A 725 -23.99 11.09 -35.91
C THR A 725 -22.94 10.04 -35.45
N SER A 726 -23.32 9.21 -34.48
CA SER A 726 -22.81 7.86 -34.12
C SER A 726 -21.57 7.29 -34.83
N ASP A 727 -20.60 6.82 -34.04
CA ASP A 727 -20.38 5.37 -33.90
C ASP A 727 -19.39 5.01 -32.79
N SER A 728 -19.67 3.85 -32.21
CA SER A 728 -18.92 3.09 -31.20
C SER A 728 -17.47 2.80 -31.57
N THR A 729 -16.56 2.84 -30.60
CA THR A 729 -15.70 1.69 -30.25
C THR A 729 -14.75 2.03 -29.08
N SER A 730 -14.73 1.07 -28.15
CA SER A 730 -13.77 0.83 -27.08
C SER A 730 -12.30 1.05 -27.47
N VAL A 731 -11.52 1.74 -26.62
CA VAL A 731 -10.19 1.27 -26.19
C VAL A 731 -9.94 1.77 -24.76
N VAL A 732 -9.99 0.81 -23.83
CA VAL A 732 -9.36 0.92 -22.51
C VAL A 732 -7.87 0.66 -22.73
N CYS A 733 -7.01 1.62 -22.44
CA CYS A 733 -5.58 1.37 -22.28
C CYS A 733 -5.19 1.69 -20.84
N VAL A 734 -5.17 0.61 -20.05
CA VAL A 734 -4.36 0.45 -18.85
C VAL A 734 -2.92 0.23 -19.32
N ILE A 735 -1.96 1.02 -18.84
CA ILE A 735 -0.54 0.64 -18.93
C ILE A 735 0.13 0.91 -17.58
N ILE A 736 0.24 -0.20 -16.86
CA ILE A 736 1.34 -0.75 -16.02
C ILE A 736 2.17 0.25 -15.22
#